data_AF-I6AT51-F1
#
_entry.id   AF-I6AT51-F1
#
_cell.length_a   1.000
_cell.length_b   1.000
_cell.length_c   1.000
_cell.angle_alpha   90.00
_cell.angle_beta   90.00
_cell.angle_gamma   90.00
#
_symmetry.space_group_name_H-M   'P 1'
#
loop_
_entity.id
_entity.type
_entity.pdbx_description
1 polymer ?
#
loop_
_entity_poly.entity_id
_entity_poly.type
_entity_poly.pdbx_seq_one_letter_code
_entity_poly.pdbx_strand_id
1 'polypeptide(L)'
;MRRLIIPASALFLCMSAISAPAATPVYEDDFATPSAAGSIDPARGNGTWGPVTLFGKGSSRAESGDRFAIGQNALSITDARMTAKGPASLALLREFSDDAGPFLISVTVRPGNTAWTGIKWGPRRLGNWPDLSHGVAVSITSGGRWTVWANDKKMKNVIGGGQIVPADSYRIHIGITEPDAEGKGTRRLTLSVNDTLVLSDKIIDYPWNRHHLVLQALGKAGTPGTATIDDLSIEKLDENNSPATTAKATAANLNATGIWIEAEDAIATNFHSGKVIDAHPNGPSGALFLRVQTRKDQPNVPGPPYYARYKFTIPPASAAARSAPPAAWHLWLASTPQNAGWASPLAWRVEGGETHALKGSRWAGATYGNPRSKDFGWVFGWVHAGTLDNLTPGEHELEILVTDPRGDGSQYVACLDSLLLTNDPSFVPSGPRPKYSTQSTFAELVAAAGGTERDLVEKLNHRMYYELIGNTREQVSQETADYVLAKIANRPLPGPEDRAPDVTEFGLHGMEKPFVVVGRNAETPEVTRAYELLARAGVDSFRSAEACWHRIHDRSTDNGNKADTHALHLDFTDLDFQVASAQRYGMTHLFTVGYPPDSLTLARNNKLAACDPRHYGLYREYLDVLLRRYKGKGVRYVELANEVDAPSVWWRGPSTPAHYVAEMKILREAVDAVKPVPDEMKTVAFAATYSRDNELGGPKGGRRFVTEAFNLGIDKYTDAYAVHYLSRLKEKDYHDYFRSEIARAGSPDKPLLNTEQDGQLYPYDGAKSFARVFFLYAMPRMDFFLARDFYEGGYLKPRGLFDIDWRPKLRLLTYAFSVDAMRGRELVGIAQPEPGVEAYVLKRPAGYKGKPATPGTDTLYSIVLWKNDREVRELPADAEIQPADVTGMRSVRAAMNWNLDPIACDSAAPVFSIGDAPIAIYTDELPSWKLLSREQYLASFEAGKTSAPLPGSVE
;
A
#
# COMPACT_ATOMS: atom_id res chain seq x y z
N MET A 1 -31.43 63.62 -11.92
CA MET A 1 -31.02 65.00 -12.28
C MET A 1 -29.55 65.20 -11.91
N ARG A 2 -28.86 66.16 -12.56
CA ARG A 2 -27.61 66.88 -12.18
C ARG A 2 -26.42 66.14 -11.53
N ARG A 3 -25.21 66.41 -12.05
CA ARG A 3 -23.90 66.05 -11.46
C ARG A 3 -23.40 67.10 -10.45
N LEU A 4 -22.56 66.67 -9.50
CA LEU A 4 -21.38 67.37 -8.94
C LEU A 4 -20.41 66.30 -8.40
N ILE A 5 -19.07 66.23 -8.54
CA ILE A 5 -17.96 67.09 -9.05
C ILE A 5 -17.06 67.70 -7.94
N ILE A 6 -15.98 66.95 -7.59
CA ILE A 6 -14.56 67.41 -7.39
C ILE A 6 -14.26 68.27 -6.10
N PRO A 7 -13.05 68.23 -5.45
CA PRO A 7 -11.70 68.00 -6.00
C PRO A 7 -10.78 66.98 -5.29
N ALA A 8 -9.54 66.87 -5.82
CA ALA A 8 -8.41 66.12 -5.27
C ALA A 8 -7.17 67.02 -5.06
N SER A 9 -6.19 66.55 -4.27
CA SER A 9 -4.83 67.12 -4.09
C SER A 9 -3.97 66.06 -3.37
N ALA A 10 -2.66 65.88 -3.61
CA ALA A 10 -1.76 66.49 -4.59
C ALA A 10 -0.67 65.47 -5.05
N LEU A 11 0.17 65.87 -6.01
CA LEU A 11 1.27 65.08 -6.61
C LEU A 11 2.60 65.85 -6.45
N PHE A 12 3.76 65.19 -6.66
CA PHE A 12 5.00 65.62 -7.38
C PHE A 12 6.15 64.61 -7.07
N LEU A 13 6.68 63.87 -8.06
CA LEU A 13 7.94 64.10 -8.83
C LEU A 13 9.25 63.72 -8.08
N CYS A 14 10.30 63.11 -8.66
CA CYS A 14 10.70 62.72 -10.05
C CYS A 14 11.06 61.19 -10.09
N MET A 15 11.14 60.43 -11.21
CA MET A 15 12.06 60.46 -12.38
C MET A 15 13.56 60.63 -12.01
N SER A 16 14.58 59.98 -12.61
CA SER A 16 14.73 58.98 -13.70
C SER A 16 16.24 58.65 -13.85
N ALA A 17 16.78 57.60 -14.51
CA ALA A 17 16.38 56.25 -14.98
C ALA A 17 17.64 55.59 -15.66
N ILE A 18 17.58 54.31 -16.12
CA ILE A 18 18.62 53.61 -16.94
C ILE A 18 19.92 53.26 -16.13
N SER A 19 20.68 52.15 -16.29
CA SER A 19 20.73 50.99 -17.20
C SER A 19 21.16 49.69 -16.47
N ALA A 20 20.86 48.52 -17.06
CA ALA A 20 21.52 47.22 -16.79
C ALA A 20 22.57 46.92 -17.91
N PRO A 21 23.37 45.82 -17.91
CA PRO A 21 23.37 44.65 -17.02
C PRO A 21 24.77 44.10 -16.58
N ALA A 22 24.75 42.91 -15.96
CA ALA A 22 25.76 41.81 -15.98
C ALA A 22 26.68 41.55 -14.76
N ALA A 23 26.85 40.24 -14.51
CA ALA A 23 27.94 39.50 -13.84
C ALA A 23 28.35 39.79 -12.38
N THR A 24 28.03 38.82 -11.51
CA THR A 24 28.79 38.38 -10.31
C THR A 24 29.91 37.38 -10.70
N PRO A 25 30.83 36.91 -9.80
CA PRO A 25 31.08 37.25 -8.37
C PRO A 25 32.60 37.37 -7.96
N VAL A 26 32.86 37.47 -6.63
CA VAL A 26 34.10 37.13 -5.85
C VAL A 26 35.30 38.11 -5.85
N TYR A 27 35.67 38.63 -4.67
CA TYR A 27 36.97 38.36 -3.96
C TYR A 27 37.02 39.00 -2.54
N GLU A 28 38.06 38.64 -1.78
CA GLU A 28 38.36 38.95 -0.35
C GLU A 28 39.08 40.35 -0.20
N ASP A 29 39.56 40.89 0.94
CA ASP A 29 39.70 40.44 2.34
C ASP A 29 39.94 41.62 3.37
N ASP A 30 40.24 41.27 4.63
CA ASP A 30 41.16 41.94 5.61
C ASP A 30 40.76 43.09 6.59
N PHE A 31 40.54 42.66 7.85
CA PHE A 31 41.07 43.09 9.18
C PHE A 31 41.36 44.55 9.64
N ALA A 32 41.08 44.75 10.95
CA ALA A 32 41.93 45.50 11.90
C ALA A 32 41.78 44.95 13.35
N THR A 33 42.84 44.97 14.17
CA THR A 33 42.92 44.30 15.50
C THR A 33 43.25 45.23 16.69
N PRO A 34 42.86 44.87 17.93
CA PRO A 34 43.44 45.40 19.18
C PRO A 34 44.45 44.40 19.82
N SER A 35 45.25 44.88 20.78
CA SER A 35 46.56 44.29 21.10
C SER A 35 46.73 43.58 22.46
N ALA A 36 47.59 42.54 22.45
CA ALA A 36 48.51 42.14 23.52
C ALA A 36 47.95 41.52 24.82
N ALA A 37 47.61 40.24 24.75
CA ALA A 37 48.08 39.24 25.73
C ALA A 37 49.08 38.28 25.03
N GLY A 38 49.94 37.59 25.78
CA GLY A 38 51.11 36.90 25.22
C GLY A 38 50.79 35.71 24.31
N SER A 39 51.42 35.67 23.12
CA SER A 39 51.35 34.55 22.18
C SER A 39 51.98 33.27 22.74
N ILE A 40 51.28 32.14 22.60
CA ILE A 40 51.77 30.82 22.99
C ILE A 40 52.47 30.17 21.79
N ASP A 41 53.75 29.81 21.93
CA ASP A 41 54.52 29.00 20.99
C ASP A 41 54.34 27.50 21.33
N PRO A 42 53.67 26.68 20.49
CA PRO A 42 53.44 25.26 20.78
C PRO A 42 54.70 24.39 20.76
N ALA A 43 55.84 24.90 20.26
CA ALA A 43 57.06 24.13 20.02
C ALA A 43 57.97 23.96 21.25
N ARG A 44 57.60 24.49 22.43
CA ARG A 44 58.41 24.41 23.66
C ARG A 44 57.63 23.72 24.78
N GLY A 45 58.07 22.51 25.17
CA GLY A 45 57.35 21.65 26.10
C GLY A 45 57.40 22.06 27.59
N ASN A 46 56.37 21.63 28.33
CA ASN A 46 56.25 21.57 29.79
C ASN A 46 56.76 22.78 30.60
N GLY A 47 55.89 23.79 30.78
CA GLY A 47 56.05 24.85 31.77
C GLY A 47 55.01 24.78 32.90
N THR A 48 55.43 25.02 34.15
CA THR A 48 54.50 25.24 35.27
C THR A 48 54.36 26.74 35.50
N TRP A 49 53.13 27.27 35.44
CA TRP A 49 52.89 28.72 35.48
C TRP A 49 52.22 29.18 36.78
N GLY A 50 52.42 30.46 37.12
CA GLY A 50 51.88 31.10 38.32
C GLY A 50 50.39 31.47 38.22
N PRO A 51 49.79 32.03 39.29
CA PRO A 51 48.38 32.38 39.33
C PRO A 51 48.05 33.51 38.33
N VAL A 52 47.04 33.28 37.49
CA VAL A 52 46.56 34.23 36.47
C VAL A 52 45.30 34.94 36.96
N THR A 53 45.24 36.27 36.83
CA THR A 53 44.04 37.07 37.15
C THR A 53 43.33 37.48 35.87
N LEU A 54 42.06 37.08 35.70
CA LEU A 54 41.25 37.40 34.52
C LEU A 54 40.15 38.43 34.85
N PHE A 55 40.01 39.44 34.00
CA PHE A 55 39.05 40.54 34.20
C PHE A 55 37.81 40.40 33.31
N GLY A 56 36.68 40.01 33.92
CA GLY A 56 35.35 40.09 33.30
C GLY A 56 34.66 41.43 33.58
N LYS A 57 34.12 42.09 32.54
CA LYS A 57 33.44 43.39 32.67
C LYS A 57 32.05 43.22 33.31
N GLY A 58 32.00 43.25 34.65
CA GLY A 58 30.76 43.23 35.44
C GLY A 58 30.71 42.27 36.64
N SER A 59 31.79 41.53 36.93
CA SER A 59 31.87 40.62 38.08
C SER A 59 32.81 41.13 39.18
N SER A 60 32.37 41.06 40.44
CA SER A 60 33.23 41.32 41.62
C SER A 60 34.41 40.33 41.69
N ARG A 61 35.54 40.78 42.26
CA ARG A 61 36.75 39.96 42.44
C ARG A 61 36.46 38.57 43.00
N ALA A 62 37.02 37.56 42.36
CA ALA A 62 37.29 36.25 42.95
C ALA A 62 38.76 35.93 42.66
N GLU A 63 39.59 35.92 43.71
CA GLU A 63 41.00 35.53 43.62
C GLU A 63 41.06 34.02 43.92
N SER A 64 41.26 33.17 42.90
CA SER A 64 41.47 31.73 43.10
C SER A 64 42.94 31.36 42.94
N GLY A 65 43.48 30.68 43.95
CA GLY A 65 44.87 30.20 43.97
C GLY A 65 45.06 28.90 43.21
N ASP A 66 44.25 28.65 42.18
CA ASP A 66 44.26 27.40 41.41
C ASP A 66 45.53 27.31 40.55
N ARG A 67 46.06 26.09 40.38
CA ARG A 67 47.22 25.83 39.51
C ARG A 67 46.76 25.12 38.24
N PHE A 68 47.19 25.66 37.10
CA PHE A 68 46.84 25.13 35.78
C PHE A 68 48.08 24.55 35.10
N ALA A 69 47.93 23.40 34.47
CA ALA A 69 48.91 22.84 33.56
C ALA A 69 48.26 22.61 32.19
N ILE A 70 48.87 23.18 31.15
CA ILE A 70 48.48 23.00 29.75
C ILE A 70 49.60 22.19 29.09
N GLY A 71 49.26 21.00 28.60
CA GLY A 71 50.08 20.25 27.65
C GLY A 71 49.51 20.39 26.25
N GLN A 72 50.24 19.91 25.24
CA GLN A 72 49.66 19.78 23.89
C GLN A 72 48.40 18.91 23.99
N ASN A 73 47.27 19.49 23.58
CA ASN A 73 45.92 18.91 23.57
C ASN A 73 45.29 18.56 24.94
N ALA A 74 45.80 19.05 26.08
CA ALA A 74 45.20 18.77 27.39
C ALA A 74 45.31 19.91 28.42
N LEU A 75 44.18 20.23 29.07
CA LEU A 75 44.09 21.07 30.27
C LEU A 75 43.90 20.19 31.52
N SER A 76 44.83 20.28 32.47
CA SER A 76 44.71 19.63 33.78
C SER A 76 44.54 20.66 34.90
N ILE A 77 43.51 20.46 35.71
CA ILE A 77 43.18 21.30 36.87
C ILE A 77 43.33 20.46 38.14
N THR A 78 44.20 20.89 39.05
CA THR A 78 44.48 20.21 40.33
C THR A 78 44.27 21.15 41.51
N ASP A 79 43.78 20.60 42.63
CA ASP A 79 43.46 21.33 43.88
C ASP A 79 42.40 22.46 43.77
N ALA A 80 41.59 22.43 42.70
CA ALA A 80 40.58 23.45 42.40
C ALA A 80 39.64 23.78 43.57
N ARG A 81 39.57 25.06 43.97
CA ARG A 81 38.60 25.59 44.94
C ARG A 81 37.53 26.47 44.28
N MET A 82 36.85 25.94 43.27
CA MET A 82 35.82 26.67 42.53
C MET A 82 34.55 26.93 43.35
N THR A 83 34.48 28.08 44.04
CA THR A 83 33.22 28.63 44.59
C THR A 83 32.68 29.76 43.71
N ALA A 84 32.13 29.40 42.53
CA ALA A 84 31.63 30.37 41.56
C ALA A 84 30.22 30.01 41.04
N LYS A 85 29.25 30.91 41.28
CA LYS A 85 27.94 30.92 40.58
C LYS A 85 27.97 32.04 39.53
N GLY A 86 28.53 31.79 38.35
CA GLY A 86 28.52 32.78 37.27
C GLY A 86 29.15 32.30 35.94
N PRO A 87 28.94 33.03 34.82
CA PRO A 87 29.23 32.51 33.48
C PRO A 87 30.70 32.59 33.02
N ALA A 88 31.61 33.10 33.86
CA ALA A 88 32.95 33.50 33.43
C ALA A 88 33.85 32.35 32.94
N SER A 89 33.63 31.13 33.40
CA SER A 89 34.40 29.94 33.00
C SER A 89 34.20 29.49 31.55
N LEU A 90 33.18 30.01 30.85
CA LEU A 90 32.86 29.60 29.48
C LEU A 90 33.61 30.37 28.38
N ALA A 91 34.20 31.54 28.68
CA ALA A 91 34.95 32.31 27.69
C ALA A 91 36.29 31.64 27.31
N LEU A 92 36.94 31.01 28.30
CA LEU A 92 38.28 30.43 28.21
C LEU A 92 38.36 29.21 27.25
N LEU A 93 37.21 28.61 26.93
CA LEU A 93 37.11 27.48 25.99
C LEU A 93 37.05 27.90 24.52
N ARG A 94 36.85 29.19 24.21
CA ARG A 94 36.61 29.67 22.84
C ARG A 94 37.89 30.08 22.09
N GLU A 95 38.93 30.52 22.80
CA GLU A 95 40.23 30.87 22.18
C GLU A 95 41.11 29.63 21.92
N PHE A 96 40.66 28.44 22.33
CA PHE A 96 41.35 27.16 22.11
C PHE A 96 40.66 26.24 21.09
N SER A 97 39.42 26.54 20.65
CA SER A 97 38.65 25.65 19.77
C SER A 97 38.92 25.84 18.28
N ASP A 98 39.44 27.00 17.87
CA ASP A 98 39.28 27.46 16.49
C ASP A 98 40.46 27.05 15.57
N ASP A 99 41.61 26.63 16.13
CA ASP A 99 42.82 26.19 15.41
C ASP A 99 43.47 24.90 15.97
N ALA A 100 42.85 24.22 16.95
CA ALA A 100 43.42 23.04 17.60
C ALA A 100 42.53 21.78 17.47
N GLY A 101 43.19 20.61 17.40
CA GLY A 101 42.52 19.31 17.32
C GLY A 101 41.87 18.85 18.64
N PRO A 102 41.44 17.57 18.75
CA PRO A 102 40.68 17.07 19.90
C PRO A 102 41.41 17.30 21.23
N PHE A 103 40.69 17.87 22.18
CA PHE A 103 41.21 18.48 23.41
C PHE A 103 40.59 17.84 24.67
N LEU A 104 41.42 17.60 25.69
CA LEU A 104 41.05 16.89 26.92
C LEU A 104 40.99 17.82 28.15
N ILE A 105 39.97 17.67 28.99
CA ILE A 105 39.89 18.32 30.32
C ILE A 105 39.99 17.25 31.41
N SER A 106 40.89 17.43 32.38
CA SER A 106 41.02 16.57 33.55
C SER A 106 40.93 17.37 34.86
N VAL A 107 40.12 16.89 35.82
CA VAL A 107 39.84 17.60 37.09
C VAL A 107 40.00 16.64 38.28
N THR A 108 41.05 16.85 39.06
CA THR A 108 41.34 16.02 40.24
C THR A 108 40.92 16.73 41.53
N VAL A 109 40.02 16.11 42.30
CA VAL A 109 39.45 16.66 43.55
C VAL A 109 39.91 15.84 44.76
N ARG A 110 40.34 16.51 45.84
CA ARG A 110 40.74 15.81 47.08
C ARG A 110 39.53 15.22 47.82
N PRO A 111 39.65 14.04 48.47
CA PRO A 111 38.66 13.54 49.41
C PRO A 111 38.42 14.54 50.56
N GLY A 112 37.14 14.83 50.87
CA GLY A 112 36.74 15.61 52.06
C GLY A 112 35.87 16.85 51.80
N ASN A 113 35.77 17.37 50.57
CA ASN A 113 34.95 18.55 50.27
C ASN A 113 33.50 18.19 49.89
N THR A 114 32.58 18.26 50.86
CA THR A 114 31.13 18.03 50.70
C THR A 114 30.37 19.25 50.18
N ALA A 115 30.67 19.72 48.96
CA ALA A 115 30.00 20.88 48.36
C ALA A 115 29.85 20.81 46.82
N TRP A 116 28.97 19.92 46.32
CA TRP A 116 28.58 19.89 44.90
C TRP A 116 27.08 20.16 44.72
N THR A 117 26.72 21.32 44.15
CA THR A 117 25.34 21.68 43.80
C THR A 117 25.22 22.24 42.38
N GLY A 118 25.24 21.34 41.39
CA GLY A 118 24.71 21.57 40.04
C GLY A 118 25.38 22.62 39.17
N ILE A 119 26.25 22.18 38.25
CA ILE A 119 26.59 22.96 37.05
C ILE A 119 25.34 23.02 36.16
N LYS A 120 24.68 24.17 36.10
CA LYS A 120 23.49 24.39 35.26
C LYS A 120 23.84 25.00 33.92
N TRP A 121 23.72 24.20 32.85
CA TRP A 121 23.67 24.71 31.48
C TRP A 121 22.29 25.32 31.23
N GLY A 122 22.23 26.65 31.06
CA GLY A 122 20.97 27.40 30.95
C GLY A 122 20.49 27.56 29.50
N PRO A 123 19.20 27.39 29.20
CA PRO A 123 18.69 27.49 27.83
C PRO A 123 18.59 28.95 27.36
N ARG A 124 19.46 29.34 26.41
CA ARG A 124 19.18 30.39 25.43
C ARG A 124 19.31 29.81 24.03
N ARG A 125 18.58 30.39 23.07
CA ARG A 125 18.44 29.85 21.71
C ARG A 125 19.79 29.76 21.01
N LEU A 126 20.29 28.54 20.79
CA LEU A 126 21.36 28.26 19.84
C LEU A 126 20.76 28.27 18.43
N GLY A 127 20.90 29.41 17.75
CA GLY A 127 20.81 29.48 16.29
C GLY A 127 22.22 29.41 15.70
N ASN A 128 22.35 28.77 14.54
CA ASN A 128 23.51 28.77 13.65
C ASN A 128 24.88 28.56 14.35
N TRP A 129 25.19 27.30 14.63
CA TRP A 129 26.56 26.81 14.85
C TRP A 129 26.87 25.73 13.79
N PRO A 130 28.11 25.60 13.31
CA PRO A 130 28.57 24.42 12.58
C PRO A 130 28.58 23.17 13.48
N ASP A 131 28.72 21.99 12.89
CA ASP A 131 28.76 20.72 13.63
C ASP A 131 29.94 20.65 14.62
N LEU A 132 29.62 20.56 15.92
CA LEU A 132 30.56 20.18 16.97
C LEU A 132 30.75 18.66 16.96
N SER A 133 31.45 18.18 15.93
CA SER A 133 31.74 16.77 15.66
C SER A 133 32.82 16.15 16.57
N HIS A 134 33.37 16.91 17.51
CA HIS A 134 34.50 16.52 18.36
C HIS A 134 34.08 16.51 19.84
N GLY A 135 34.18 15.35 20.49
CA GLY A 135 33.60 15.10 21.81
C GLY A 135 34.43 15.62 23.00
N VAL A 136 33.76 15.92 24.11
CA VAL A 136 34.36 16.34 25.38
C VAL A 136 34.25 15.21 26.41
N ALA A 137 35.37 14.84 27.03
CA ALA A 137 35.42 13.86 28.12
C ALA A 137 35.62 14.55 29.49
N VAL A 138 35.05 13.96 30.55
CA VAL A 138 35.23 14.39 31.94
C VAL A 138 35.45 13.16 32.82
N SER A 139 36.51 13.18 33.62
CA SER A 139 36.81 12.16 34.62
C SER A 139 36.83 12.78 36.02
N ILE A 140 36.31 12.06 37.02
CA ILE A 140 36.32 12.46 38.43
C ILE A 140 36.72 11.24 39.27
N THR A 141 37.96 11.24 39.76
CA THR A 141 38.54 10.10 40.49
C THR A 141 38.44 10.31 42.00
N SER A 142 37.84 9.37 42.74
CA SER A 142 37.87 9.36 44.21
C SER A 142 37.97 7.94 44.77
N GLY A 143 39.17 7.58 45.27
CA GLY A 143 39.34 6.41 46.15
C GLY A 143 38.95 5.05 45.56
N GLY A 144 39.10 4.85 44.25
CA GLY A 144 38.80 3.56 43.59
C GLY A 144 37.32 3.27 43.35
N ARG A 145 36.41 4.21 43.65
CA ARG A 145 35.00 4.16 43.23
C ARG A 145 34.75 5.12 42.07
N TRP A 146 33.91 4.69 41.14
CA TRP A 146 33.40 5.50 40.02
C TRP A 146 31.90 5.72 40.23
N THR A 147 31.44 6.96 40.09
CA THR A 147 30.03 7.33 40.30
C THR A 147 29.55 8.28 39.20
N VAL A 148 28.65 7.82 38.34
CA VAL A 148 28.03 8.63 37.29
C VAL A 148 26.71 9.21 37.80
N TRP A 149 26.44 10.48 37.49
CA TRP A 149 25.22 11.20 37.86
C TRP A 149 24.46 11.65 36.61
N ALA A 150 23.13 11.53 36.62
CA ALA A 150 22.28 11.96 35.50
C ALA A 150 21.01 12.66 36.01
N ASN A 151 20.80 13.91 35.55
CA ASN A 151 19.58 14.72 35.49
C ASN A 151 20.01 16.13 35.01
N ASP A 152 19.27 16.89 34.18
CA ASP A 152 17.97 16.69 33.54
C ASP A 152 18.05 17.12 32.05
N LYS A 153 17.31 16.43 31.16
CA LYS A 153 17.00 16.71 29.73
C LYS A 153 17.76 17.89 29.07
N LYS A 154 18.55 17.71 27.98
CA LYS A 154 18.08 17.23 26.65
C LYS A 154 19.25 17.16 25.62
N MET A 155 19.21 16.20 24.66
CA MET A 155 20.04 16.10 23.43
C MET A 155 21.54 15.77 23.62
N LYS A 156 22.30 15.19 22.66
CA LYS A 156 22.02 14.39 21.42
C LYS A 156 23.31 13.60 21.07
N ASN A 157 23.22 12.61 20.16
CA ASN A 157 24.27 11.69 19.67
C ASN A 157 25.70 12.27 19.49
N VAL A 158 26.72 11.54 19.96
CA VAL A 158 28.12 11.54 19.44
C VAL A 158 28.71 10.13 19.54
N ILE A 159 29.57 9.73 18.60
CA ILE A 159 30.35 8.47 18.57
C ILE A 159 31.84 8.79 18.84
N GLY A 160 32.58 7.90 19.50
CA GLY A 160 33.89 8.22 20.13
C GLY A 160 35.17 7.89 19.32
N GLY A 161 36.34 8.07 19.97
CA GLY A 161 37.67 7.74 19.47
C GLY A 161 38.75 7.69 20.58
N GLY A 162 39.89 7.02 20.32
CA GLY A 162 41.07 6.94 21.21
C GLY A 162 42.18 7.94 20.83
N GLN A 163 43.41 7.91 21.39
CA GLN A 163 44.03 6.99 22.36
C GLN A 163 45.19 7.73 23.09
N ILE A 164 45.80 7.21 24.16
CA ILE A 164 47.15 6.60 24.26
C ILE A 164 47.39 6.18 25.75
N VAL A 165 48.39 5.33 26.05
CA VAL A 165 48.40 4.42 27.23
C VAL A 165 49.77 4.31 27.94
N PRO A 166 49.81 4.19 29.28
CA PRO A 166 50.86 3.50 30.05
C PRO A 166 50.46 2.05 30.43
N ALA A 167 51.44 1.14 30.48
CA ALA A 167 51.28 -0.27 30.11
C ALA A 167 50.25 -1.15 30.87
N ASP A 168 49.92 -0.85 32.14
CA ASP A 168 49.22 -1.81 33.03
C ASP A 168 47.73 -1.48 33.29
N SER A 169 47.01 -0.92 32.31
CA SER A 169 45.66 -0.38 32.53
C SER A 169 44.61 -0.80 31.48
N TYR A 170 43.40 -1.11 31.96
CA TYR A 170 42.24 -1.52 31.15
C TYR A 170 41.47 -0.29 30.62
N ARG A 171 41.14 -0.30 29.33
CA ARG A 171 40.26 0.70 28.68
C ARG A 171 38.81 0.29 28.87
N ILE A 172 37.97 1.11 29.50
CA ILE A 172 36.53 0.84 29.70
C ILE A 172 35.71 1.95 29.03
N HIS A 173 34.76 1.58 28.16
CA HIS A 173 33.76 2.50 27.61
C HIS A 173 32.39 2.23 28.20
N ILE A 174 31.60 3.28 28.47
CA ILE A 174 30.19 3.20 28.88
C ILE A 174 29.37 4.11 27.97
N GLY A 175 28.51 3.52 27.13
CA GLY A 175 27.59 4.24 26.25
C GLY A 175 26.16 4.26 26.77
N ILE A 176 25.47 5.40 26.62
CA ILE A 176 24.02 5.55 26.88
C ILE A 176 23.41 6.38 25.74
N THR A 177 22.52 5.78 24.96
CA THR A 177 21.70 6.46 23.94
C THR A 177 20.31 6.81 24.46
N GLU A 178 19.72 7.90 23.97
CA GLU A 178 18.33 8.30 24.29
C GLU A 178 17.35 7.78 23.21
N PRO A 179 16.07 7.53 23.58
CA PRO A 179 14.98 7.37 22.62
C PRO A 179 14.53 8.73 22.04
N ASP A 180 13.41 8.74 21.32
CA ASP A 180 12.87 9.90 20.62
C ASP A 180 12.41 11.08 21.50
N ALA A 181 11.92 12.14 20.85
CA ALA A 181 11.52 13.40 21.45
C ALA A 181 10.31 13.31 22.41
N GLU A 182 9.53 12.24 22.39
CA GLU A 182 8.41 12.01 23.33
C GLU A 182 8.83 11.21 24.57
N GLY A 183 10.04 10.63 24.57
CA GLY A 183 10.61 9.96 25.74
C GLY A 183 10.07 8.54 25.98
N LYS A 184 9.48 7.90 24.96
CA LYS A 184 9.07 6.50 24.99
C LYS A 184 10.13 5.64 24.32
N GLY A 185 10.97 4.97 25.10
CA GLY A 185 11.84 3.93 24.57
C GLY A 185 12.89 3.46 25.57
N THR A 186 13.33 2.22 25.37
CA THR A 186 14.28 1.50 26.20
C THR A 186 15.69 2.05 26.01
N ARG A 187 16.43 2.26 27.12
CA ARG A 187 17.84 2.66 27.07
C ARG A 187 18.73 1.43 27.03
N ARG A 188 19.71 1.43 26.12
CA ARG A 188 20.75 0.39 26.01
C ARG A 188 22.02 0.87 26.71
N LEU A 189 22.60 0.02 27.55
CA LEU A 189 23.92 0.24 28.15
C LEU A 189 24.93 -0.63 27.40
N THR A 190 26.01 -0.03 26.91
CA THR A 190 27.10 -0.76 26.24
C THR A 190 28.39 -0.63 27.04
N LEU A 191 29.03 -1.77 27.34
CA LEU A 191 30.32 -1.88 28.03
C LEU A 191 31.32 -2.62 27.14
N SER A 192 32.43 -1.99 26.80
CA SER A 192 33.59 -2.64 26.19
C SER A 192 34.82 -2.52 27.09
N VAL A 193 35.67 -3.55 27.04
CA VAL A 193 36.97 -3.58 27.75
C VAL A 193 38.05 -3.91 26.74
N ASN A 194 39.08 -3.04 26.63
CA ASN A 194 40.18 -3.19 25.67
C ASN A 194 39.69 -3.47 24.23
N ASP A 195 38.75 -2.65 23.76
CA ASP A 195 38.08 -2.72 22.44
C ASP A 195 37.29 -4.02 22.17
N THR A 196 37.30 -4.98 23.11
CA THR A 196 36.42 -6.15 23.08
C THR A 196 35.08 -5.80 23.72
N LEU A 197 33.99 -6.11 23.03
CA LEU A 197 32.63 -5.89 23.50
C LEU A 197 32.30 -6.91 24.61
N VAL A 198 32.13 -6.44 25.85
CA VAL A 198 31.87 -7.30 27.03
C VAL A 198 30.38 -7.41 27.32
N LEU A 199 29.64 -6.31 27.13
CA LEU A 199 28.18 -6.26 27.13
C LEU A 199 27.71 -5.30 26.04
N SER A 200 26.99 -5.83 25.05
CA SER A 200 25.97 -5.07 24.34
C SER A 200 24.59 -5.60 24.73
N ASP A 201 23.55 -4.88 24.30
CA ASP A 201 22.18 -5.40 24.11
C ASP A 201 21.41 -5.86 25.36
N LYS A 202 21.97 -5.69 26.56
CA LYS A 202 21.15 -5.60 27.77
C LYS A 202 20.35 -4.30 27.79
N ILE A 203 19.14 -4.43 27.26
CA ILE A 203 17.95 -3.67 27.66
C ILE A 203 17.82 -3.70 29.19
N ILE A 204 17.64 -2.52 29.80
CA ILE A 204 17.34 -2.39 31.23
C ILE A 204 16.21 -1.39 31.41
N ASP A 205 14.97 -1.89 31.49
CA ASP A 205 13.79 -1.06 31.75
C ASP A 205 13.74 -0.68 33.24
N TYR A 206 13.84 0.61 33.54
CA TYR A 206 13.80 1.14 34.91
C TYR A 206 12.68 2.18 35.10
N PRO A 207 11.77 1.99 36.07
CA PRO A 207 10.86 3.05 36.48
C PRO A 207 11.64 4.20 37.16
N TRP A 208 11.34 5.44 36.76
CA TRP A 208 12.07 6.63 37.21
C TRP A 208 11.76 6.99 38.66
N ASN A 209 12.69 6.74 39.58
CA ASN A 209 12.77 7.41 40.89
C ASN A 209 14.16 7.21 41.54
N ARG A 210 15.05 8.21 41.43
CA ARG A 210 16.34 8.36 42.14
C ARG A 210 17.03 7.06 42.61
N HIS A 211 17.71 6.37 41.71
CA HIS A 211 18.57 5.21 42.03
C HIS A 211 19.99 5.42 41.50
N HIS A 212 20.98 4.86 42.20
CA HIS A 212 22.39 4.94 41.83
C HIS A 212 22.80 3.65 41.11
N LEU A 213 23.51 3.77 39.98
CA LEU A 213 24.21 2.63 39.38
C LEU A 213 25.63 2.58 39.96
N VAL A 214 25.95 1.52 40.69
CA VAL A 214 27.28 1.28 41.28
C VAL A 214 27.93 0.12 40.53
N LEU A 215 29.07 0.39 39.88
CA LEU A 215 29.89 -0.66 39.24
C LEU A 215 31.10 -0.93 40.12
N GLN A 216 31.18 -2.14 40.69
CA GLN A 216 32.24 -2.52 41.62
C GLN A 216 33.16 -3.60 41.03
N ALA A 217 34.31 -3.19 40.51
CA ALA A 217 35.34 -4.12 40.04
C ALA A 217 36.14 -4.69 41.23
N LEU A 218 35.84 -5.93 41.64
CA LEU A 218 36.53 -6.63 42.74
C LEU A 218 37.82 -7.32 42.27
N GLY A 219 38.82 -6.52 41.88
CA GLY A 219 40.15 -7.03 41.54
C GLY A 219 40.95 -7.48 42.78
N LYS A 220 41.31 -8.77 42.86
CA LYS A 220 42.42 -9.21 43.71
C LYS A 220 43.75 -8.78 43.06
N ALA A 221 44.51 -7.92 43.72
CA ALA A 221 45.86 -7.59 43.29
C ALA A 221 46.76 -8.84 43.39
N GLY A 222 47.44 -9.23 42.31
CA GLY A 222 48.41 -10.33 42.35
C GLY A 222 48.84 -10.95 41.01
N THR A 223 48.01 -10.91 39.95
CA THR A 223 48.29 -11.63 38.70
C THR A 223 47.93 -10.81 37.46
N PRO A 224 48.84 -10.64 36.48
CA PRO A 224 48.48 -10.07 35.17
C PRO A 224 47.61 -11.04 34.36
N GLY A 225 46.60 -10.54 33.66
CA GLY A 225 45.96 -11.30 32.57
C GLY A 225 44.68 -12.05 32.89
N THR A 226 43.83 -11.58 33.81
CA THR A 226 42.35 -11.73 33.69
C THR A 226 41.62 -10.86 34.70
N ALA A 227 40.56 -10.18 34.26
CA ALA A 227 39.62 -9.48 35.12
C ALA A 227 38.20 -9.89 34.73
N THR A 228 37.70 -10.95 35.36
CA THR A 228 36.29 -11.36 35.26
C THR A 228 35.42 -10.44 36.12
N ILE A 229 34.29 -9.98 35.56
CA ILE A 229 33.27 -9.22 36.30
C ILE A 229 32.25 -10.23 36.80
N ASP A 230 32.62 -10.98 37.85
CA ASP A 230 31.87 -12.17 38.31
C ASP A 230 30.57 -11.87 39.07
N ASP A 231 30.38 -10.65 39.58
CA ASP A 231 29.13 -10.16 40.18
C ASP A 231 28.90 -8.71 39.72
N LEU A 232 27.68 -8.39 39.26
CA LEU A 232 27.25 -7.03 38.89
C LEU A 232 25.93 -6.75 39.61
N SER A 233 26.02 -6.25 40.84
CA SER A 233 24.87 -5.91 41.68
C SER A 233 24.31 -4.53 41.31
N ILE A 234 22.98 -4.40 41.39
CA ILE A 234 22.33 -3.08 41.44
C ILE A 234 21.74 -2.94 42.85
N GLU A 235 22.35 -2.08 43.66
CA GLU A 235 21.90 -1.82 45.02
C GLU A 235 20.89 -0.68 45.06
N LYS A 236 19.68 -0.98 45.54
CA LYS A 236 18.73 0.07 45.90
C LYS A 236 19.17 0.69 47.22
N LEU A 237 19.84 1.83 47.17
CA LEU A 237 20.12 2.61 48.37
C LEU A 237 18.81 3.16 48.96
N ASP A 238 18.71 3.16 50.28
CA ASP A 238 17.66 3.84 51.03
C ASP A 238 17.92 5.37 51.09
N GLU A 239 17.01 6.10 51.74
CA GLU A 239 17.12 7.55 51.94
C GLU A 239 18.30 8.00 52.83
N ASN A 240 19.06 7.05 53.39
CA ASN A 240 20.26 7.26 54.20
C ASN A 240 21.55 6.72 53.53
N ASN A 241 21.52 6.39 52.24
CA ASN A 241 22.62 5.75 51.48
C ASN A 241 23.05 4.35 51.99
N SER A 242 22.16 3.60 52.63
CA SER A 242 22.39 2.20 53.04
C SER A 242 21.75 1.21 52.04
N PRO A 243 22.38 0.07 51.73
CA PRO A 243 21.89 -0.86 50.71
C PRO A 243 20.66 -1.66 51.19
N ALA A 244 19.50 -1.37 50.63
CA ALA A 244 18.24 -2.02 50.94
C ALA A 244 17.92 -3.13 49.91
N THR A 245 18.12 -4.39 50.31
CA THR A 245 17.82 -5.64 49.56
C THR A 245 18.51 -5.80 48.19
N THR A 246 19.44 -6.75 48.11
CA THR A 246 20.19 -7.07 46.88
C THR A 246 19.35 -7.90 45.91
N ALA A 247 19.03 -7.35 44.73
CA ALA A 247 18.48 -8.13 43.63
C ALA A 247 19.63 -8.80 42.86
N LYS A 248 19.91 -10.09 43.14
CA LYS A 248 20.90 -10.86 42.37
C LYS A 248 20.32 -11.29 41.01
N ALA A 249 20.81 -10.70 39.93
CA ALA A 249 20.67 -11.26 38.60
C ALA A 249 21.62 -12.48 38.47
N THR A 250 21.08 -13.68 38.32
CA THR A 250 21.87 -14.91 38.18
C THR A 250 22.55 -15.00 36.80
N ALA A 251 23.76 -15.58 36.77
CA ALA A 251 24.63 -15.61 35.61
C ALA A 251 24.07 -16.33 34.37
N ALA A 252 22.99 -17.11 34.52
CA ALA A 252 22.27 -17.72 33.40
C ALA A 252 21.85 -16.69 32.34
N ASN A 253 21.40 -15.50 32.77
CA ASN A 253 20.92 -14.43 31.90
C ASN A 253 22.05 -13.61 31.25
N LEU A 254 23.24 -14.18 31.04
CA LEU A 254 24.36 -13.58 30.29
C LEU A 254 24.69 -14.32 28.98
N ASN A 255 24.24 -15.57 28.81
CA ASN A 255 24.43 -16.36 27.58
C ASN A 255 23.14 -16.49 26.74
N ALA A 256 22.16 -15.60 26.98
CA ALA A 256 20.80 -15.65 26.44
C ALA A 256 20.70 -15.05 25.02
N THR A 257 20.69 -15.91 24.02
CA THR A 257 20.65 -15.59 22.59
C THR A 257 19.34 -16.07 21.92
N GLY A 258 19.14 -15.73 20.66
CA GLY A 258 18.00 -16.16 19.86
C GLY A 258 18.34 -16.25 18.37
N ILE A 259 17.67 -17.16 17.68
CA ILE A 259 17.72 -17.35 16.24
C ILE A 259 16.32 -17.02 15.71
N TRP A 260 16.25 -16.02 14.84
CA TRP A 260 15.03 -15.60 14.16
C TRP A 260 15.03 -16.14 12.73
N ILE A 261 13.86 -16.54 12.23
CA ILE A 261 13.66 -17.08 10.88
C ILE A 261 12.32 -16.55 10.35
N GLU A 262 12.31 -15.97 9.16
CA GLU A 262 11.08 -15.56 8.48
C GLU A 262 10.33 -16.80 7.95
N ALA A 263 9.00 -16.76 7.87
CA ALA A 263 8.27 -17.87 7.27
C ALA A 263 8.58 -18.02 5.77
N GLU A 264 8.70 -16.92 5.02
CA GLU A 264 9.04 -16.93 3.61
C GLU A 264 10.49 -17.40 3.31
N ASP A 265 11.40 -17.41 4.29
CA ASP A 265 12.77 -17.91 4.16
C ASP A 265 12.87 -19.45 4.19
N ALA A 266 11.75 -20.15 4.00
CA ALA A 266 11.70 -21.61 3.90
C ALA A 266 12.52 -22.13 2.70
N ILE A 267 13.53 -22.96 2.96
CA ILE A 267 14.38 -23.59 1.92
C ILE A 267 13.61 -24.54 0.99
N ALA A 268 12.45 -25.04 1.45
CA ALA A 268 11.47 -25.75 0.65
C ALA A 268 10.08 -25.67 1.32
N THR A 269 9.03 -25.35 0.56
CA THR A 269 7.66 -25.34 1.07
C THR A 269 6.63 -25.65 -0.02
N ASN A 270 5.45 -26.11 0.39
CA ASN A 270 4.23 -26.14 -0.43
C ASN A 270 3.09 -25.27 0.18
N PHE A 271 3.42 -24.36 1.09
CA PHE A 271 2.55 -23.24 1.47
C PHE A 271 2.54 -22.18 0.35
N HIS A 272 1.53 -21.32 0.35
CA HIS A 272 1.39 -20.17 -0.53
C HIS A 272 1.86 -18.87 0.14
N SER A 273 2.22 -17.86 -0.65
CA SER A 273 2.55 -16.53 -0.10
C SER A 273 1.32 -15.85 0.52
N GLY A 274 1.52 -15.30 1.72
CA GLY A 274 0.60 -14.45 2.47
C GLY A 274 0.60 -13.00 1.96
N LYS A 275 -0.55 -12.33 2.11
CA LYS A 275 -0.80 -11.01 1.51
C LYS A 275 -0.32 -9.85 2.41
N VAL A 276 0.36 -8.87 1.82
CA VAL A 276 0.44 -7.51 2.39
C VAL A 276 -0.97 -6.90 2.36
N ILE A 277 -1.70 -6.92 3.47
CA ILE A 277 -3.07 -6.36 3.55
C ILE A 277 -3.08 -4.93 4.09
N ASP A 278 -2.10 -4.54 4.90
CA ASP A 278 -1.97 -3.19 5.42
C ASP A 278 -0.50 -2.87 5.69
N ALA A 279 -0.04 -1.67 5.32
CA ALA A 279 1.32 -1.18 5.58
C ALA A 279 1.47 -0.57 6.98
N HIS A 280 0.44 -0.71 7.82
CA HIS A 280 0.46 -0.35 9.23
C HIS A 280 1.68 -0.97 9.95
N PRO A 281 2.36 -0.28 10.88
CA PRO A 281 3.53 -0.79 11.63
C PRO A 281 3.26 -2.01 12.54
N ASN A 282 2.06 -2.62 12.46
CA ASN A 282 1.64 -3.81 13.19
C ASN A 282 1.24 -4.96 12.24
N GLY A 283 1.62 -4.88 10.96
CA GLY A 283 1.41 -5.94 9.96
C GLY A 283 2.20 -7.22 10.28
N PRO A 284 2.12 -8.23 9.40
CA PRO A 284 3.01 -9.39 9.50
C PRO A 284 4.47 -8.93 9.42
N SER A 285 5.31 -9.66 10.12
CA SER A 285 6.73 -9.38 10.27
C SER A 285 7.40 -9.51 8.89
N GLY A 286 8.22 -8.55 8.46
CA GLY A 286 8.78 -8.50 7.11
C GLY A 286 7.80 -8.12 5.97
N ALA A 287 6.51 -7.97 6.30
CA ALA A 287 5.36 -7.72 5.42
C ALA A 287 4.86 -8.91 4.56
N LEU A 288 5.57 -10.03 4.49
CA LEU A 288 5.05 -11.30 3.95
C LEU A 288 4.77 -12.30 5.08
N PHE A 289 4.27 -13.48 4.73
CA PHE A 289 4.10 -14.64 5.63
C PHE A 289 3.80 -15.87 4.76
N LEU A 290 3.82 -17.09 5.32
CA LEU A 290 3.33 -18.30 4.63
C LEU A 290 1.91 -18.66 5.06
N ARG A 291 1.09 -19.16 4.12
CA ARG A 291 -0.28 -19.63 4.40
C ARG A 291 -0.67 -20.91 3.64
N VAL A 292 -1.54 -21.68 4.26
CA VAL A 292 -2.34 -22.75 3.63
C VAL A 292 -3.80 -22.30 3.64
N GLN A 293 -4.47 -22.39 2.50
CA GLN A 293 -5.90 -22.09 2.37
C GLN A 293 -6.52 -22.95 1.25
N THR A 294 -6.97 -24.17 1.54
CA THR A 294 -7.59 -25.02 0.52
C THR A 294 -9.04 -24.60 0.25
N ARG A 295 -9.32 -24.20 -1.00
CA ARG A 295 -10.70 -24.04 -1.50
C ARG A 295 -11.19 -25.35 -2.12
N LYS A 296 -12.52 -25.51 -2.31
CA LYS A 296 -13.11 -26.74 -2.88
C LYS A 296 -12.92 -26.87 -4.40
N ASP A 297 -12.55 -25.78 -5.04
CA ASP A 297 -12.55 -25.53 -6.48
C ASP A 297 -11.13 -25.32 -7.06
N GLN A 298 -10.09 -25.53 -6.25
CA GLN A 298 -8.68 -25.35 -6.64
C GLN A 298 -7.93 -26.70 -6.70
N PRO A 299 -8.09 -27.49 -7.78
CA PRO A 299 -7.51 -28.84 -7.90
C PRO A 299 -5.97 -28.86 -8.03
N ASN A 300 -5.33 -27.69 -8.23
CA ASN A 300 -3.89 -27.57 -8.41
C ASN A 300 -3.12 -27.35 -7.10
N VAL A 301 -3.80 -27.15 -5.96
CA VAL A 301 -3.14 -27.00 -4.66
C VAL A 301 -2.58 -28.37 -4.24
N PRO A 302 -1.29 -28.47 -3.85
CA PRO A 302 -0.71 -29.73 -3.37
C PRO A 302 -1.54 -30.35 -2.25
N GLY A 303 -1.61 -31.69 -2.22
CA GLY A 303 -2.28 -32.41 -1.13
C GLY A 303 -1.51 -32.31 0.19
N PRO A 304 -2.18 -32.52 1.34
CA PRO A 304 -1.52 -32.61 2.64
C PRO A 304 -0.55 -33.82 2.69
N PRO A 305 0.51 -33.78 3.52
CA PRO A 305 0.83 -32.72 4.47
C PRO A 305 1.35 -31.45 3.78
N TYR A 306 0.93 -30.30 4.30
CA TYR A 306 1.60 -29.04 3.97
C TYR A 306 2.85 -28.93 4.83
N TYR A 307 3.93 -28.42 4.28
CA TYR A 307 5.23 -28.29 4.95
C TYR A 307 5.96 -27.01 4.59
N ALA A 308 6.77 -26.50 5.52
CA ALA A 308 7.79 -25.50 5.28
C ALA A 308 9.06 -25.90 6.07
N ARG A 309 10.19 -26.05 5.37
CA ARG A 309 11.48 -26.45 5.94
C ARG A 309 12.42 -25.25 6.06
N TYR A 310 13.12 -25.19 7.18
CA TYR A 310 14.04 -24.11 7.53
C TYR A 310 15.36 -24.71 7.98
N LYS A 311 16.47 -24.08 7.57
CA LYS A 311 17.79 -24.37 8.12
C LYS A 311 18.19 -23.30 9.13
N PHE A 312 18.77 -23.73 10.25
CA PHE A 312 19.24 -22.84 11.30
C PHE A 312 20.55 -23.35 11.90
N THR A 313 21.39 -22.44 12.37
CA THR A 313 22.72 -22.78 12.89
C THR A 313 22.79 -22.49 14.39
N ILE A 314 22.92 -23.55 15.19
CA ILE A 314 23.19 -23.44 16.63
C ILE A 314 24.66 -23.04 16.81
N PRO A 315 24.95 -21.89 17.46
CA PRO A 315 26.31 -21.37 17.53
C PRO A 315 27.22 -22.25 18.40
N PRO A 316 28.55 -22.25 18.15
CA PRO A 316 29.53 -22.89 19.02
C PRO A 316 29.38 -22.44 20.48
N ALA A 317 29.33 -23.40 21.40
CA ALA A 317 29.34 -23.11 22.83
C ALA A 317 30.59 -22.30 23.18
N SER A 318 30.41 -21.20 23.93
CA SER A 318 31.51 -20.32 24.32
C SER A 318 32.57 -21.08 25.14
N ALA A 319 33.80 -20.57 25.18
CA ALA A 319 34.92 -21.28 25.80
C ALA A 319 34.66 -21.73 27.25
N ALA A 320 33.81 -20.99 27.98
CA ALA A 320 33.36 -21.26 29.36
C ALA A 320 32.11 -22.14 29.49
N ALA A 321 31.32 -22.32 28.41
CA ALA A 321 30.08 -23.12 28.44
C ALA A 321 30.32 -24.63 28.25
N ARG A 322 31.56 -25.05 27.93
CA ARG A 322 31.93 -26.45 27.63
C ARG A 322 31.84 -27.45 28.80
N SER A 323 31.39 -27.02 29.97
CA SER A 323 31.16 -27.83 31.17
C SER A 323 29.68 -27.93 31.58
N ALA A 324 28.77 -27.29 30.85
CA ALA A 324 27.32 -27.41 31.05
C ALA A 324 26.70 -28.40 30.04
N PRO A 325 25.55 -29.02 30.34
CA PRO A 325 24.75 -29.69 29.32
C PRO A 325 24.30 -28.68 28.23
N PRO A 326 23.96 -29.14 27.01
CA PRO A 326 23.44 -28.26 25.96
C PRO A 326 22.25 -27.44 26.49
N ALA A 327 22.28 -26.13 26.28
CA ALA A 327 21.18 -25.27 26.68
C ALA A 327 19.92 -25.65 25.88
N ALA A 328 18.81 -25.89 26.57
CA ALA A 328 17.54 -26.22 25.94
C ALA A 328 17.01 -25.02 25.16
N TRP A 329 16.55 -25.23 23.92
CA TRP A 329 16.08 -24.15 23.05
C TRP A 329 14.56 -24.14 22.96
N HIS A 330 13.94 -23.07 23.43
CA HIS A 330 12.49 -22.85 23.34
C HIS A 330 12.12 -22.44 21.92
N LEU A 331 11.31 -23.26 21.25
CA LEU A 331 10.75 -22.95 19.93
C LEU A 331 9.45 -22.17 20.09
N TRP A 332 9.38 -21.01 19.43
CA TRP A 332 8.22 -20.13 19.37
C TRP A 332 7.81 -19.91 17.91
N LEU A 333 6.51 -19.99 17.62
CA LEU A 333 5.96 -19.77 16.29
C LEU A 333 4.90 -18.65 16.31
N ALA A 334 5.09 -17.61 15.52
CA ALA A 334 4.05 -16.63 15.22
C ALA A 334 3.11 -17.23 14.17
N SER A 335 1.84 -17.44 14.53
CA SER A 335 0.93 -18.23 13.70
C SER A 335 -0.55 -17.93 13.95
N THR A 336 -1.43 -18.49 13.12
CA THR A 336 -2.87 -18.64 13.39
C THR A 336 -3.14 -19.37 14.72
N PRO A 337 -4.32 -19.20 15.35
CA PRO A 337 -4.58 -19.78 16.67
C PRO A 337 -4.74 -21.30 16.59
N GLN A 338 -3.96 -22.02 17.38
CA GLN A 338 -3.86 -23.49 17.33
C GLN A 338 -5.02 -24.23 18.04
N ASN A 339 -5.96 -23.45 18.61
CA ASN A 339 -7.08 -23.93 19.43
C ASN A 339 -8.45 -23.41 18.95
N ALA A 340 -8.54 -22.83 17.75
CA ALA A 340 -9.78 -22.31 17.17
C ALA A 340 -10.31 -23.22 16.05
N GLY A 341 -11.63 -23.44 15.98
CA GLY A 341 -12.25 -24.33 14.98
C GLY A 341 -12.02 -23.90 13.52
N TRP A 342 -11.83 -22.61 13.27
CA TRP A 342 -11.62 -22.07 11.92
C TRP A 342 -10.19 -22.26 11.39
N ALA A 343 -9.24 -22.67 12.24
CA ALA A 343 -7.85 -22.86 11.87
C ALA A 343 -7.43 -24.33 11.90
N SER A 344 -6.58 -24.73 10.97
CA SER A 344 -5.81 -25.98 11.02
C SER A 344 -4.70 -25.84 12.05
N PRO A 345 -4.48 -26.84 12.91
CA PRO A 345 -3.33 -26.85 13.81
C PRO A 345 -2.04 -27.12 13.02
N LEU A 346 -0.98 -26.40 13.38
CA LEU A 346 0.39 -26.69 13.00
C LEU A 346 0.93 -27.88 13.81
N ALA A 347 1.92 -28.55 13.24
CA ALA A 347 2.84 -29.44 13.94
C ALA A 347 4.29 -29.06 13.55
N TRP A 348 5.27 -29.59 14.26
CA TRP A 348 6.69 -29.41 13.91
C TRP A 348 7.51 -30.67 14.17
N ARG A 349 8.64 -30.79 13.47
CA ARG A 349 9.69 -31.80 13.74
C ARG A 349 11.07 -31.28 13.36
N VAL A 350 12.12 -31.81 13.98
CA VAL A 350 13.53 -31.53 13.66
C VAL A 350 14.19 -32.80 13.11
N GLU A 351 15.06 -32.66 12.10
CA GLU A 351 15.79 -33.77 11.44
C GLU A 351 14.89 -34.95 11.00
N GLY A 352 13.67 -34.66 10.56
CA GLY A 352 12.69 -35.67 10.15
C GLY A 352 12.11 -36.56 11.26
N GLY A 353 12.43 -36.27 12.53
CA GLY A 353 12.07 -37.06 13.72
C GLY A 353 10.58 -37.01 14.12
N GLU A 354 10.32 -37.15 15.43
CA GLU A 354 8.96 -37.16 15.98
C GLU A 354 8.21 -35.86 15.65
N THR A 355 6.91 -35.98 15.36
CA THR A 355 6.06 -34.86 14.94
C THR A 355 5.21 -34.37 16.11
N HIS A 356 5.53 -33.18 16.61
CA HIS A 356 4.88 -32.56 17.76
C HIS A 356 3.75 -31.64 17.30
N ALA A 357 2.50 -32.07 17.52
CA ALA A 357 1.31 -31.30 17.15
C ALA A 357 0.97 -30.21 18.16
N LEU A 358 0.62 -29.00 17.68
CA LEU A 358 0.27 -27.85 18.51
C LEU A 358 -1.23 -27.71 18.79
N LYS A 359 -2.02 -28.72 18.41
CA LYS A 359 -3.48 -28.74 18.48
C LYS A 359 -3.98 -28.52 19.92
N GLY A 360 -4.64 -27.38 20.14
CA GLY A 360 -5.15 -26.96 21.45
C GLY A 360 -4.24 -25.97 22.20
N SER A 361 -3.01 -25.73 21.74
CA SER A 361 -2.12 -24.71 22.30
C SER A 361 -2.69 -23.31 22.13
N ARG A 362 -2.35 -22.42 23.08
CA ARG A 362 -2.81 -21.03 23.10
C ARG A 362 -1.69 -20.07 22.71
N TRP A 363 -2.07 -18.92 22.16
CA TRP A 363 -1.17 -17.78 22.06
C TRP A 363 -0.74 -17.25 23.44
N ALA A 364 0.50 -16.78 23.50
CA ALA A 364 1.05 -15.96 24.57
C ALA A 364 1.21 -14.51 24.10
N GLY A 365 1.18 -13.56 25.04
CA GLY A 365 1.35 -12.14 24.76
C GLY A 365 0.19 -11.50 24.01
N ALA A 366 0.46 -10.36 23.37
CA ALA A 366 -0.51 -9.60 22.59
C ALA A 366 -0.46 -9.96 21.09
N THR A 367 -1.64 -10.09 20.49
CA THR A 367 -1.84 -10.40 19.07
C THR A 367 -1.64 -9.19 18.16
N TYR A 368 -1.27 -9.43 16.90
CA TYR A 368 -1.08 -8.41 15.86
C TYR A 368 -1.64 -8.89 14.50
N GLY A 369 -1.46 -8.13 13.43
CA GLY A 369 -2.18 -8.34 12.16
C GLY A 369 -3.55 -7.63 12.12
N ASN A 370 -4.42 -8.02 11.17
CA ASN A 370 -5.64 -7.28 10.83
C ASN A 370 -6.92 -8.09 11.10
N PRO A 371 -7.58 -7.92 12.27
CA PRO A 371 -8.84 -8.59 12.61
C PRO A 371 -10.06 -8.12 11.78
N ARG A 372 -9.89 -7.16 10.86
CA ARG A 372 -10.94 -6.68 9.94
C ARG A 372 -10.78 -7.22 8.52
N SER A 373 -9.79 -8.06 8.24
CA SER A 373 -9.73 -8.83 6.98
C SER A 373 -10.97 -9.71 6.86
N LYS A 374 -11.73 -9.56 5.77
CA LYS A 374 -12.95 -10.36 5.51
C LYS A 374 -12.62 -11.86 5.36
N ASP A 375 -11.48 -12.17 4.75
CA ASP A 375 -10.88 -13.50 4.77
C ASP A 375 -10.30 -13.74 6.17
N PHE A 376 -11.06 -14.45 7.00
CA PHE A 376 -10.70 -15.09 8.28
C PHE A 376 -10.11 -14.20 9.40
N GLY A 377 -9.83 -12.92 9.15
CA GLY A 377 -9.17 -12.03 10.10
C GLY A 377 -7.74 -12.51 10.41
N TRP A 378 -6.80 -12.32 9.47
CA TRP A 378 -5.40 -12.72 9.63
C TRP A 378 -4.74 -11.99 10.81
N VAL A 379 -4.84 -12.63 11.98
CA VAL A 379 -4.33 -12.21 13.27
C VAL A 379 -3.31 -13.26 13.72
N PHE A 380 -2.15 -12.78 14.14
CA PHE A 380 -1.03 -13.59 14.56
C PHE A 380 -0.82 -13.44 16.07
N GLY A 381 -0.35 -14.53 16.67
CA GLY A 381 0.13 -14.55 18.04
C GLY A 381 1.19 -15.64 18.20
N TRP A 382 1.98 -15.52 19.25
CA TRP A 382 3.11 -16.40 19.52
C TRP A 382 2.67 -17.65 20.28
N VAL A 383 2.96 -18.84 19.76
CA VAL A 383 2.77 -20.10 20.47
C VAL A 383 4.13 -20.64 20.91
N HIS A 384 4.26 -21.03 22.19
CA HIS A 384 5.38 -21.87 22.61
C HIS A 384 5.13 -23.27 22.05
N ALA A 385 5.90 -23.65 21.04
CA ALA A 385 5.70 -24.88 20.29
C ALA A 385 6.33 -26.10 20.98
N GLY A 386 7.36 -25.85 21.80
CA GLY A 386 8.04 -26.87 22.59
C GLY A 386 9.46 -26.46 22.98
N THR A 387 10.20 -27.42 23.51
CA THR A 387 11.60 -27.26 23.89
C THR A 387 12.43 -28.29 23.13
N LEU A 388 13.50 -27.83 22.50
CA LEU A 388 14.47 -28.62 21.75
C LEU A 388 15.67 -28.92 22.66
N ASP A 389 15.61 -30.07 23.32
CA ASP A 389 16.69 -30.56 24.18
C ASP A 389 17.82 -31.18 23.36
N ASN A 390 19.07 -31.03 23.83
CA ASN A 390 20.28 -31.66 23.28
C ASN A 390 20.70 -31.25 21.85
N LEU A 391 20.22 -30.11 21.32
CA LEU A 391 20.75 -29.57 20.05
C LEU A 391 22.27 -29.32 20.16
N THR A 392 23.02 -29.93 19.24
CA THR A 392 24.48 -29.75 19.10
C THR A 392 24.81 -28.44 18.38
N PRO A 393 26.01 -27.85 18.56
CA PRO A 393 26.47 -26.79 17.67
C PRO A 393 26.64 -27.29 16.23
N GLY A 394 26.09 -26.56 15.27
CA GLY A 394 26.01 -26.98 13.86
C GLY A 394 24.76 -26.47 13.15
N GLU A 395 24.61 -26.84 11.88
CA GLU A 395 23.38 -26.66 11.10
C GLU A 395 22.37 -27.75 11.45
N HIS A 396 21.08 -27.39 11.51
CA HIS A 396 19.93 -28.28 11.73
C HIS A 396 18.76 -27.88 10.82
N GLU A 397 17.89 -28.83 10.51
CA GLU A 397 16.64 -28.64 9.76
C GLU A 397 15.39 -28.77 10.64
N LEU A 398 14.53 -27.75 10.58
CA LEU A 398 13.20 -27.69 11.23
C LEU A 398 12.12 -27.71 10.14
N GLU A 399 11.16 -28.61 10.24
CA GLU A 399 9.99 -28.67 9.37
C GLU A 399 8.73 -28.32 10.16
N ILE A 400 8.01 -27.27 9.73
CA ILE A 400 6.67 -26.94 10.20
C ILE A 400 5.65 -27.57 9.26
N LEU A 401 4.62 -28.19 9.82
CA LEU A 401 3.69 -29.09 9.13
C LEU A 401 2.23 -28.68 9.36
N VAL A 402 1.36 -29.01 8.40
CA VAL A 402 -0.10 -29.02 8.58
C VAL A 402 -0.63 -30.37 8.09
N THR A 403 -1.00 -31.24 9.04
CA THR A 403 -1.53 -32.59 8.79
C THR A 403 -3.06 -32.65 8.83
N ASP A 404 -3.67 -31.77 9.61
CA ASP A 404 -5.10 -31.81 9.93
C ASP A 404 -5.86 -30.66 9.24
N PRO A 405 -7.07 -30.89 8.73
CA PRO A 405 -7.97 -29.80 8.37
C PRO A 405 -8.42 -29.05 9.63
N ARG A 406 -8.99 -27.86 9.43
CA ARG A 406 -9.51 -27.03 10.51
C ARG A 406 -10.67 -27.71 11.25
N GLY A 407 -10.82 -27.43 12.54
CA GLY A 407 -11.80 -28.11 13.41
C GLY A 407 -13.28 -28.01 12.99
N ASP A 408 -13.66 -27.02 12.17
CA ASP A 408 -15.05 -26.82 11.69
C ASP A 408 -15.33 -27.31 10.25
N GLY A 409 -14.38 -27.98 9.58
CA GLY A 409 -14.62 -28.48 8.22
C GLY A 409 -13.52 -29.35 7.62
N SER A 410 -13.60 -29.60 6.32
CA SER A 410 -12.63 -30.40 5.55
C SER A 410 -11.56 -29.55 4.83
N GLN A 411 -11.43 -28.28 5.19
CA GLN A 411 -10.51 -27.33 4.57
C GLN A 411 -9.30 -27.08 5.46
N TYR A 412 -8.14 -26.87 4.85
CA TYR A 412 -6.90 -26.50 5.54
C TYR A 412 -6.78 -24.99 5.54
N VAL A 413 -6.65 -24.38 6.73
CA VAL A 413 -6.53 -22.92 6.90
C VAL A 413 -5.51 -22.63 7.99
N ALA A 414 -4.28 -22.27 7.63
CA ALA A 414 -3.23 -21.95 8.60
C ALA A 414 -2.32 -20.84 8.07
N CYS A 415 -1.72 -20.07 8.96
CA CYS A 415 -0.64 -19.13 8.61
C CYS A 415 0.49 -19.19 9.61
N LEU A 416 1.69 -18.91 9.11
CA LEU A 416 2.97 -18.87 9.82
C LEU A 416 3.67 -17.58 9.37
N ASP A 417 4.05 -16.74 10.32
CA ASP A 417 4.63 -15.40 10.11
C ASP A 417 6.14 -15.43 10.37
N SER A 418 6.56 -15.95 11.52
CA SER A 418 7.97 -16.07 11.90
C SER A 418 8.20 -17.17 12.92
N LEU A 419 9.46 -17.63 12.99
CA LEU A 419 9.95 -18.60 13.97
C LEU A 419 11.03 -17.95 14.83
N LEU A 420 11.01 -18.27 16.13
CA LEU A 420 12.05 -17.85 17.07
C LEU A 420 12.48 -19.04 17.92
N LEU A 421 13.76 -19.39 17.86
CA LEU A 421 14.41 -20.30 18.81
C LEU A 421 15.20 -19.46 19.81
N THR A 422 15.05 -19.68 21.12
CA THR A 422 15.87 -18.99 22.14
C THR A 422 16.22 -19.90 23.30
N ASN A 423 17.42 -19.72 23.87
CA ASN A 423 17.86 -20.37 25.10
C ASN A 423 17.59 -19.50 26.36
N ASP A 424 16.76 -18.46 26.26
CA ASP A 424 16.25 -17.68 27.39
C ASP A 424 14.93 -18.30 27.89
N PRO A 425 14.93 -19.10 28.97
CA PRO A 425 13.72 -19.78 29.46
C PRO A 425 12.71 -18.83 30.11
N SER A 426 13.05 -17.55 30.25
CA SER A 426 12.16 -16.49 30.74
C SER A 426 11.54 -15.64 29.62
N PHE A 427 11.99 -15.82 28.37
CA PHE A 427 11.56 -14.98 27.26
C PHE A 427 10.25 -15.45 26.65
N VAL A 428 9.29 -14.52 26.55
CA VAL A 428 8.03 -14.68 25.83
C VAL A 428 7.95 -13.60 24.74
N PRO A 429 8.00 -13.95 23.44
CA PRO A 429 7.79 -12.99 22.37
C PRO A 429 6.36 -12.45 22.35
N SER A 430 6.20 -11.20 21.88
CA SER A 430 4.90 -10.52 21.78
C SER A 430 4.99 -9.43 20.71
N GLY A 431 3.92 -9.25 19.91
CA GLY A 431 3.94 -8.38 18.73
C GLY A 431 4.82 -8.90 17.58
N PRO A 432 4.90 -8.18 16.45
CA PRO A 432 5.58 -8.64 15.24
C PRO A 432 7.12 -8.60 15.32
N ARG A 433 7.71 -7.79 16.21
CA ARG A 433 9.16 -7.58 16.29
C ARG A 433 9.67 -7.69 17.74
N PRO A 434 9.75 -8.91 18.30
CA PRO A 434 10.31 -9.16 19.65
C PRO A 434 11.84 -8.96 19.70
N LYS A 435 12.40 -8.98 20.93
CA LYS A 435 13.83 -8.78 21.31
C LYS A 435 14.89 -9.37 20.36
N TYR A 436 14.60 -10.51 19.72
CA TYR A 436 15.53 -11.28 18.89
C TYR A 436 15.26 -11.18 17.38
N SER A 437 14.27 -10.40 16.94
CA SER A 437 13.94 -10.24 15.52
C SER A 437 15.06 -9.50 14.76
N THR A 438 15.47 -10.05 13.63
CA THR A 438 16.48 -9.47 12.72
C THR A 438 15.89 -8.48 11.71
N GLN A 439 14.58 -8.29 11.70
CA GLN A 439 13.88 -7.51 10.68
C GLN A 439 14.13 -6.01 10.78
N SER A 440 14.24 -5.38 9.61
CA SER A 440 13.96 -3.95 9.42
C SER A 440 12.52 -3.60 9.86
N THR A 441 12.31 -2.40 10.39
CA THR A 441 10.97 -1.79 10.43
C THR A 441 10.43 -1.63 9.01
N PHE A 442 9.10 -1.54 8.86
CA PHE A 442 8.51 -1.17 7.58
C PHE A 442 9.03 0.19 7.06
N ALA A 443 9.32 1.15 7.96
CA ALA A 443 9.93 2.43 7.59
C ALA A 443 11.37 2.28 7.04
N GLU A 444 12.18 1.39 7.62
CA GLU A 444 13.52 1.05 7.11
C GLU A 444 13.45 0.29 5.78
N LEU A 445 12.45 -0.58 5.58
CA LEU A 445 12.19 -1.22 4.27
C LEU A 445 11.82 -0.19 3.20
N VAL A 446 10.97 0.80 3.54
CA VAL A 446 10.60 1.90 2.63
C VAL A 446 11.80 2.78 2.28
N ALA A 447 12.61 3.15 3.28
CA ALA A 447 13.84 3.91 3.09
C ALA A 447 14.86 3.17 2.21
N ALA A 448 15.09 1.88 2.48
CA ALA A 448 15.97 1.02 1.68
C ALA A 448 15.44 0.78 0.25
N ALA A 449 14.12 0.77 0.06
CA ALA A 449 13.47 0.62 -1.25
C ALA A 449 13.51 1.90 -2.11
N GLY A 450 14.01 3.03 -1.57
CA GLY A 450 14.22 4.28 -2.30
C GLY A 450 12.94 4.94 -2.81
N GLY A 451 11.82 4.82 -2.09
CA GLY A 451 10.52 5.33 -2.54
C GLY A 451 9.53 5.49 -1.39
N THR A 452 8.24 5.45 -1.71
CA THR A 452 7.15 5.52 -0.72
C THR A 452 6.74 4.13 -0.22
N GLU A 453 5.99 4.11 0.88
CA GLU A 453 5.19 2.98 1.35
C GLU A 453 4.41 2.28 0.22
N ARG A 454 3.77 3.07 -0.65
CA ARG A 454 3.03 2.56 -1.80
C ARG A 454 3.93 1.89 -2.83
N ASP A 455 5.13 2.43 -3.09
CA ASP A 455 6.09 1.82 -4.02
C ASP A 455 6.61 0.47 -3.50
N LEU A 456 6.81 0.34 -2.18
CA LEU A 456 7.17 -0.94 -1.56
C LEU A 456 6.01 -1.95 -1.64
N VAL A 457 4.79 -1.54 -1.32
CA VAL A 457 3.59 -2.41 -1.42
C VAL A 457 3.33 -2.85 -2.86
N GLU A 458 3.51 -1.98 -3.85
CA GLU A 458 3.39 -2.36 -5.26
C GLU A 458 4.51 -3.33 -5.68
N LYS A 459 5.77 -3.13 -5.27
CA LYS A 459 6.89 -4.08 -5.49
C LYS A 459 6.63 -5.46 -4.86
N LEU A 460 6.08 -5.51 -3.64
CA LEU A 460 5.77 -6.77 -2.95
C LEU A 460 4.62 -7.53 -3.63
N ASN A 461 3.52 -6.82 -3.97
CA ASN A 461 2.42 -7.40 -4.73
C ASN A 461 2.87 -7.92 -6.11
N HIS A 462 3.80 -7.24 -6.78
CA HIS A 462 4.38 -7.69 -8.05
C HIS A 462 5.14 -9.01 -7.93
N ARG A 463 5.87 -9.24 -6.83
CA ARG A 463 6.51 -10.56 -6.56
C ARG A 463 5.47 -11.68 -6.42
N MET A 464 4.37 -11.42 -5.70
CA MET A 464 3.28 -12.39 -5.50
C MET A 464 2.46 -12.68 -6.77
N TYR A 465 2.54 -11.82 -7.79
CA TYR A 465 1.61 -11.82 -8.92
C TYR A 465 1.62 -13.14 -9.70
N TYR A 466 2.80 -13.63 -10.09
CA TYR A 466 2.91 -14.82 -10.93
C TYR A 466 2.52 -16.11 -10.19
N GLU A 467 2.69 -16.18 -8.87
CA GLU A 467 2.14 -17.26 -8.04
C GLU A 467 0.60 -17.20 -8.01
N LEU A 468 0.05 -16.03 -7.68
CA LEU A 468 -1.39 -15.88 -7.49
C LEU A 468 -2.19 -16.01 -8.79
N ILE A 469 -1.66 -15.54 -9.93
CA ILE A 469 -2.36 -15.68 -11.22
C ILE A 469 -2.29 -17.09 -11.79
N GLY A 470 -1.25 -17.87 -11.49
CA GLY A 470 -1.15 -19.29 -11.84
C GLY A 470 -2.23 -20.17 -11.18
N ASN A 471 -2.90 -19.66 -10.14
CA ASN A 471 -4.05 -20.29 -9.49
C ASN A 471 -5.42 -19.89 -10.11
N THR A 472 -5.42 -19.25 -11.29
CA THR A 472 -6.63 -18.76 -11.99
C THR A 472 -6.84 -19.45 -13.34
N ARG A 473 -7.85 -19.03 -14.12
CA ARG A 473 -8.03 -19.43 -15.53
C ARG A 473 -7.30 -18.50 -16.51
N GLU A 474 -6.57 -17.49 -16.03
CA GLU A 474 -5.74 -16.62 -16.88
C GLU A 474 -4.44 -17.34 -17.25
N GLN A 475 -4.27 -17.67 -18.52
CA GLN A 475 -2.97 -18.09 -19.04
C GLN A 475 -2.09 -16.84 -19.19
N VAL A 476 -1.07 -16.70 -18.34
CA VAL A 476 -0.14 -15.56 -18.35
C VAL A 476 1.30 -16.09 -18.38
N SER A 477 1.90 -15.97 -19.55
CA SER A 477 3.32 -16.25 -19.82
C SER A 477 3.79 -15.31 -20.94
N GLN A 478 5.10 -15.27 -21.20
CA GLN A 478 5.62 -14.49 -22.33
C GLN A 478 5.09 -15.04 -23.67
N GLU A 479 5.02 -16.36 -23.83
CA GLU A 479 4.45 -17.02 -25.03
C GLU A 479 2.99 -16.63 -25.27
N THR A 480 2.17 -16.57 -24.21
CA THR A 480 0.78 -16.11 -24.34
C THR A 480 0.70 -14.63 -24.70
N ALA A 481 1.56 -13.79 -24.11
CA ALA A 481 1.62 -12.36 -24.46
C ALA A 481 2.04 -12.13 -25.92
N ASP A 482 3.03 -12.88 -26.41
CA ASP A 482 3.52 -12.81 -27.79
C ASP A 482 2.45 -13.29 -28.79
N TYR A 483 1.74 -14.38 -28.48
CA TYR A 483 0.59 -14.87 -29.26
C TYR A 483 -0.54 -13.82 -29.37
N VAL A 484 -0.90 -13.17 -28.25
CA VAL A 484 -1.92 -12.10 -28.25
C VAL A 484 -1.43 -10.88 -29.03
N LEU A 485 -0.18 -10.46 -28.81
CA LEU A 485 0.43 -9.31 -29.47
C LEU A 485 0.50 -9.52 -30.99
N ALA A 486 0.90 -10.70 -31.46
CA ALA A 486 0.97 -11.04 -32.87
C ALA A 486 -0.40 -10.94 -33.56
N LYS A 487 -1.50 -11.26 -32.88
CA LYS A 487 -2.86 -11.10 -33.42
C LYS A 487 -3.33 -9.64 -33.38
N ILE A 488 -3.25 -8.97 -32.24
CA ILE A 488 -3.79 -7.62 -32.08
C ILE A 488 -2.98 -6.57 -32.86
N ALA A 489 -1.65 -6.70 -32.95
CA ALA A 489 -0.81 -5.77 -33.71
C ALA A 489 -1.10 -5.79 -35.22
N ASN A 490 -1.53 -6.94 -35.76
CA ASN A 490 -1.85 -7.12 -37.17
C ASN A 490 -3.26 -6.63 -37.55
N ARG A 491 -4.15 -6.38 -36.59
CA ARG A 491 -5.44 -5.72 -36.84
C ARG A 491 -5.21 -4.26 -37.25
N PRO A 492 -5.89 -3.71 -38.27
CA PRO A 492 -5.81 -2.29 -38.61
C PRO A 492 -6.22 -1.40 -37.42
N LEU A 493 -5.73 -0.15 -37.42
CA LEU A 493 -6.30 0.89 -36.57
C LEU A 493 -7.67 1.33 -37.16
N PRO A 494 -8.71 1.52 -36.32
CA PRO A 494 -10.04 1.89 -36.80
C PRO A 494 -10.06 3.28 -37.45
N GLY A 495 -10.70 3.40 -38.60
CA GLY A 495 -10.92 4.66 -39.30
C GLY A 495 -12.14 5.44 -38.79
N PRO A 496 -12.39 6.66 -39.32
CA PRO A 496 -13.52 7.47 -38.88
C PRO A 496 -14.90 6.82 -39.06
N GLU A 497 -15.08 5.96 -40.07
CA GLU A 497 -16.34 5.22 -40.27
C GLU A 497 -16.50 4.03 -39.29
N ASP A 498 -15.40 3.47 -38.78
CA ASP A 498 -15.39 2.44 -37.71
C ASP A 498 -15.57 3.06 -36.31
N ARG A 499 -15.46 4.39 -36.22
CA ARG A 499 -15.63 5.22 -35.02
C ARG A 499 -16.92 6.06 -35.04
N ALA A 500 -17.75 5.91 -36.06
CA ALA A 500 -19.05 6.57 -36.11
C ALA A 500 -19.95 6.08 -34.95
N PRO A 501 -20.79 6.94 -34.35
CA PRO A 501 -21.75 6.53 -33.32
C PRO A 501 -22.62 5.34 -33.76
N ASP A 502 -22.53 4.23 -33.03
CA ASP A 502 -23.19 2.96 -33.32
C ASP A 502 -24.31 2.65 -32.31
N VAL A 503 -25.09 1.60 -32.59
CA VAL A 503 -26.06 0.98 -31.66
C VAL A 503 -25.40 0.30 -30.47
N THR A 504 -24.10 -0.03 -30.55
CA THR A 504 -23.31 -0.63 -29.46
C THR A 504 -22.01 0.14 -29.21
N GLU A 505 -21.74 0.49 -27.95
CA GLU A 505 -20.48 1.14 -27.53
C GLU A 505 -19.68 0.19 -26.61
N PHE A 506 -18.48 -0.17 -27.07
CA PHE A 506 -17.55 -1.05 -26.35
C PHE A 506 -16.62 -0.22 -25.46
N GLY A 507 -16.98 -0.09 -24.19
CA GLY A 507 -16.21 0.68 -23.20
C GLY A 507 -15.21 -0.17 -22.40
N LEU A 508 -14.24 0.50 -21.77
CA LEU A 508 -13.25 -0.12 -20.88
C LEU A 508 -13.01 0.76 -19.63
N HIS A 509 -12.98 0.14 -18.45
CA HIS A 509 -12.56 0.79 -17.22
C HIS A 509 -11.05 0.61 -16.97
N GLY A 510 -10.39 1.61 -16.38
CA GLY A 510 -9.07 1.44 -15.77
C GLY A 510 -7.85 1.86 -16.60
N MET A 511 -7.98 2.83 -17.50
CA MET A 511 -6.82 3.52 -18.11
C MET A 511 -6.41 4.77 -17.30
N GLU A 512 -6.39 4.66 -15.97
CA GLU A 512 -6.31 5.80 -15.03
C GLU A 512 -5.50 5.48 -13.76
N LYS A 513 -5.40 6.39 -12.78
CA LYS A 513 -4.83 6.08 -11.46
C LYS A 513 -5.57 4.87 -10.84
N PRO A 514 -4.89 3.93 -10.16
CA PRO A 514 -3.47 3.92 -9.82
C PRO A 514 -2.54 3.41 -10.94
N PHE A 515 -3.07 2.95 -12.07
CA PHE A 515 -2.37 2.21 -13.13
C PHE A 515 -1.60 3.11 -14.10
N VAL A 516 -2.12 4.30 -14.38
CA VAL A 516 -1.52 5.33 -15.25
C VAL A 516 -1.34 6.60 -14.41
N VAL A 517 -0.08 7.03 -14.25
CA VAL A 517 0.30 8.22 -13.47
C VAL A 517 1.42 8.99 -14.17
N VAL A 518 1.21 10.26 -14.48
CA VAL A 518 2.20 11.13 -15.13
C VAL A 518 3.38 11.39 -14.19
N GLY A 519 4.60 11.49 -14.73
CA GLY A 519 5.84 11.58 -13.95
C GLY A 519 6.23 10.29 -13.21
N ARG A 520 5.45 9.20 -13.31
CA ARG A 520 5.75 7.90 -12.70
C ARG A 520 5.78 6.75 -13.70
N ASN A 521 4.72 6.58 -14.50
CA ASN A 521 4.65 5.49 -15.50
C ASN A 521 3.77 5.76 -16.74
N ALA A 522 3.05 6.88 -16.83
CA ALA A 522 2.17 7.15 -17.98
C ALA A 522 2.92 7.19 -19.33
N GLU A 523 4.16 7.65 -19.31
CA GLU A 523 4.97 7.89 -20.52
C GLU A 523 5.84 6.69 -20.93
N THR A 524 5.69 5.51 -20.30
CA THR A 524 6.49 4.33 -20.69
C THR A 524 6.02 3.76 -22.04
N PRO A 525 6.89 3.01 -22.75
CA PRO A 525 6.53 2.37 -24.02
C PRO A 525 5.32 1.44 -23.89
N GLU A 526 5.17 0.75 -22.76
CA GLU A 526 4.12 -0.25 -22.52
C GLU A 526 2.75 0.41 -22.34
N VAL A 527 2.65 1.49 -21.55
CA VAL A 527 1.41 2.27 -21.41
C VAL A 527 1.03 2.94 -22.73
N THR A 528 2.01 3.50 -23.44
CA THR A 528 1.80 4.08 -24.78
C THR A 528 1.28 3.04 -25.78
N ARG A 529 1.87 1.84 -25.77
CA ARG A 529 1.47 0.71 -26.62
C ARG A 529 0.11 0.14 -26.22
N ALA A 530 -0.27 0.18 -24.93
CA ALA A 530 -1.56 -0.29 -24.47
C ALA A 530 -2.72 0.48 -25.14
N TYR A 531 -2.66 1.82 -25.20
CA TYR A 531 -3.67 2.62 -25.92
C TYR A 531 -3.83 2.21 -27.40
N GLU A 532 -2.72 1.92 -28.09
CA GLU A 532 -2.76 1.45 -29.48
C GLU A 532 -3.36 0.06 -29.62
N LEU A 533 -2.98 -0.88 -28.74
CA LEU A 533 -3.51 -2.25 -28.75
C LEU A 533 -5.01 -2.28 -28.40
N LEU A 534 -5.46 -1.42 -27.50
CA LEU A 534 -6.88 -1.23 -27.20
C LEU A 534 -7.64 -0.63 -28.39
N ALA A 535 -7.04 0.32 -29.12
CA ALA A 535 -7.63 0.84 -30.35
C ALA A 535 -7.77 -0.23 -31.44
N ARG A 536 -6.74 -1.07 -31.63
CA ARG A 536 -6.76 -2.21 -32.58
C ARG A 536 -7.71 -3.33 -32.17
N ALA A 537 -7.84 -3.61 -30.87
CA ALA A 537 -8.89 -4.50 -30.36
C ALA A 537 -10.28 -3.91 -30.59
N GLY A 538 -10.41 -2.58 -30.50
CA GLY A 538 -11.61 -1.83 -30.81
C GLY A 538 -12.33 -1.29 -29.58
N VAL A 539 -11.63 -0.85 -28.54
CA VAL A 539 -12.25 -0.04 -27.46
C VAL A 539 -12.74 1.29 -28.05
N ASP A 540 -13.98 1.68 -27.79
CA ASP A 540 -14.60 2.94 -28.26
C ASP A 540 -14.47 4.07 -27.25
N SER A 541 -14.49 3.73 -25.95
CA SER A 541 -14.36 4.72 -24.89
C SER A 541 -13.79 4.17 -23.59
N PHE A 542 -13.29 5.09 -22.76
CA PHE A 542 -12.87 4.80 -21.40
C PHE A 542 -13.87 5.34 -20.38
N ARG A 543 -14.24 4.51 -19.41
CA ARG A 543 -14.81 5.00 -18.16
C ARG A 543 -13.67 5.40 -17.24
N SER A 544 -13.65 6.69 -16.88
CA SER A 544 -12.63 7.32 -16.06
C SER A 544 -13.27 8.01 -14.86
N ALA A 545 -12.96 7.51 -13.66
CA ALA A 545 -13.28 8.14 -12.40
C ALA A 545 -12.19 9.15 -11.97
N GLU A 546 -11.10 9.31 -12.75
CA GLU A 546 -10.12 10.39 -12.55
C GLU A 546 -10.75 11.78 -12.52
N ALA A 547 -11.87 11.98 -13.23
CA ALA A 547 -12.64 13.22 -13.21
C ALA A 547 -13.32 13.54 -11.85
N CYS A 548 -13.32 12.63 -10.87
CA CYS A 548 -13.77 12.91 -9.50
C CYS A 548 -12.89 13.95 -8.81
N TRP A 549 -13.51 14.93 -8.14
CA TRP A 549 -12.81 16.09 -7.58
C TRP A 549 -11.67 15.70 -6.62
N HIS A 550 -11.84 14.70 -5.75
CA HIS A 550 -10.76 14.24 -4.84
C HIS A 550 -9.52 13.60 -5.50
N ARG A 551 -9.53 13.37 -6.83
CA ARG A 551 -8.40 12.81 -7.61
C ARG A 551 -7.64 13.88 -8.39
N ILE A 552 -8.36 14.88 -8.89
CA ILE A 552 -7.81 16.12 -9.47
C ILE A 552 -7.62 17.25 -8.45
N HIS A 553 -7.86 17.05 -7.15
CA HIS A 553 -7.56 18.04 -6.10
C HIS A 553 -6.06 18.14 -5.85
N ASP A 554 -5.49 19.34 -6.00
CA ASP A 554 -4.06 19.59 -5.76
C ASP A 554 -3.72 19.59 -4.27
N ARG A 555 -3.25 18.44 -3.78
CA ARG A 555 -2.85 18.22 -2.38
C ARG A 555 -1.59 18.97 -1.96
N SER A 556 -0.82 19.56 -2.90
CA SER A 556 0.31 20.42 -2.52
C SER A 556 -0.17 21.68 -1.79
N THR A 557 -1.42 22.08 -1.99
CA THR A 557 -2.07 23.22 -1.33
C THR A 557 -2.49 22.92 0.12
N ASP A 558 -2.70 21.65 0.50
CA ASP A 558 -3.31 21.26 1.78
C ASP A 558 -2.49 21.71 3.02
N ASN A 559 -1.15 21.84 2.88
CA ASN A 559 -0.17 22.51 3.76
C ASN A 559 -0.36 22.39 5.30
N GLY A 560 -0.99 21.32 5.78
CA GLY A 560 -1.35 21.12 7.20
C GLY A 560 -2.38 22.12 7.75
N ASN A 561 -2.89 23.05 6.94
CA ASN A 561 -3.66 24.20 7.40
C ASN A 561 -5.06 24.18 6.80
N LYS A 562 -6.04 23.65 7.55
CA LYS A 562 -7.44 23.45 7.14
C LYS A 562 -8.26 24.75 6.92
N ALA A 563 -7.57 25.86 6.68
CA ALA A 563 -8.16 27.20 6.57
C ALA A 563 -8.70 27.50 5.17
N ASP A 564 -7.99 27.10 4.10
CA ASP A 564 -8.35 27.48 2.72
C ASP A 564 -9.38 26.54 2.07
N THR A 565 -10.38 26.09 2.84
CA THR A 565 -11.53 25.30 2.35
C THR A 565 -12.55 26.13 1.56
N HIS A 566 -12.08 27.23 0.96
CA HIS A 566 -12.85 28.27 0.29
C HIS A 566 -12.34 28.59 -1.12
N ALA A 567 -11.24 27.98 -1.56
CA ALA A 567 -10.70 28.07 -2.91
C ALA A 567 -10.72 26.71 -3.63
N LEU A 568 -10.70 26.74 -4.96
CA LEU A 568 -10.69 25.55 -5.82
C LEU A 568 -9.28 25.31 -6.37
N HIS A 569 -8.60 24.27 -5.88
CA HIS A 569 -7.25 23.88 -6.31
C HIS A 569 -7.29 22.57 -7.10
N LEU A 570 -7.05 22.65 -8.41
CA LEU A 570 -7.18 21.51 -9.33
C LEU A 570 -5.90 21.26 -10.15
N ASP A 571 -5.41 20.02 -10.10
CA ASP A 571 -4.41 19.45 -11.00
C ASP A 571 -5.10 18.53 -12.02
N PHE A 572 -4.97 18.86 -13.30
CA PHE A 572 -5.54 18.10 -14.41
C PHE A 572 -4.54 17.15 -15.11
N THR A 573 -3.30 17.08 -14.66
CA THR A 573 -2.17 16.48 -15.41
C THR A 573 -2.45 15.05 -15.88
N ASP A 574 -2.94 14.16 -15.00
CA ASP A 574 -3.26 12.78 -15.37
C ASP A 574 -4.50 12.66 -16.27
N LEU A 575 -5.50 13.51 -16.08
CA LEU A 575 -6.74 13.48 -16.87
C LEU A 575 -6.53 14.04 -18.28
N ASP A 576 -5.71 15.09 -18.41
CA ASP A 576 -5.26 15.60 -19.71
C ASP A 576 -4.44 14.55 -20.48
N PHE A 577 -3.55 13.81 -19.80
CA PHE A 577 -2.81 12.71 -20.41
C PHE A 577 -3.74 11.60 -20.92
N GLN A 578 -4.71 11.16 -20.11
CA GLN A 578 -5.71 10.16 -20.50
C GLN A 578 -6.49 10.60 -21.74
N VAL A 579 -7.07 11.80 -21.68
CA VAL A 579 -7.90 12.34 -22.77
C VAL A 579 -7.07 12.51 -24.05
N ALA A 580 -5.88 13.10 -23.97
CA ALA A 580 -5.01 13.26 -25.13
C ALA A 580 -4.56 11.91 -25.73
N SER A 581 -4.33 10.90 -24.91
CA SER A 581 -3.92 9.56 -25.36
C SER A 581 -5.06 8.80 -26.03
N ALA A 582 -6.27 8.90 -25.51
CA ALA A 582 -7.47 8.35 -26.12
C ALA A 582 -7.83 9.03 -27.46
N GLN A 583 -7.75 10.37 -27.51
CA GLN A 583 -8.08 11.16 -28.71
C GLN A 583 -7.18 10.81 -29.92
N ARG A 584 -5.91 10.42 -29.71
CA ARG A 584 -4.99 9.97 -30.78
C ARG A 584 -5.54 8.79 -31.60
N TYR A 585 -6.46 8.02 -31.04
CA TYR A 585 -7.04 6.81 -31.64
C TYR A 585 -8.57 6.90 -31.81
N GLY A 586 -9.12 8.11 -31.76
CA GLY A 586 -10.57 8.36 -31.87
C GLY A 586 -11.40 7.76 -30.73
N MET A 587 -10.79 7.47 -29.57
CA MET A 587 -11.49 6.96 -28.40
C MET A 587 -12.09 8.11 -27.58
N THR A 588 -13.24 7.86 -26.97
CA THR A 588 -14.03 8.85 -26.21
C THR A 588 -14.10 8.49 -24.72
N HIS A 589 -14.88 9.22 -23.91
CA HIS A 589 -14.96 8.99 -22.46
C HIS A 589 -16.38 9.00 -21.90
N LEU A 590 -16.58 8.18 -20.87
CA LEU A 590 -17.53 8.43 -19.79
C LEU A 590 -16.73 8.92 -18.57
N PHE A 591 -17.05 10.10 -18.06
CA PHE A 591 -16.45 10.65 -16.85
C PHE A 591 -17.34 10.35 -15.64
N THR A 592 -16.81 9.61 -14.65
CA THR A 592 -17.46 9.49 -13.34
C THR A 592 -16.99 10.67 -12.47
N VAL A 593 -17.93 11.51 -12.05
CA VAL A 593 -17.69 12.79 -11.37
C VAL A 593 -18.23 12.81 -9.94
N GLY A 594 -17.93 13.88 -9.21
CA GLY A 594 -18.31 14.04 -7.81
C GLY A 594 -17.23 13.54 -6.86
N TYR A 595 -17.65 13.02 -5.70
CA TYR A 595 -16.80 12.69 -4.55
C TYR A 595 -15.73 13.77 -4.26
N PRO A 596 -16.10 14.86 -3.55
CA PRO A 596 -15.16 15.92 -3.20
C PRO A 596 -14.10 15.44 -2.18
N PRO A 597 -13.06 16.25 -1.91
CA PRO A 597 -12.18 16.06 -0.76
C PRO A 597 -12.96 15.73 0.53
N ASP A 598 -12.37 14.87 1.36
CA ASP A 598 -13.06 14.23 2.49
C ASP A 598 -13.39 15.18 3.66
N SER A 599 -12.81 16.37 3.65
CA SER A 599 -13.13 17.53 4.48
C SER A 599 -14.44 18.22 4.07
N LEU A 600 -14.87 18.07 2.81
CA LEU A 600 -16.01 18.73 2.18
C LEU A 600 -17.24 17.82 2.01
N THR A 601 -17.17 16.55 2.43
CA THR A 601 -18.31 15.62 2.44
C THR A 601 -19.12 15.71 3.74
N LEU A 602 -20.40 15.31 3.66
CA LEU A 602 -21.24 15.13 4.86
C LEU A 602 -20.68 14.07 5.83
N ALA A 603 -19.92 13.09 5.33
CA ALA A 603 -19.36 12.02 6.15
C ALA A 603 -18.16 12.45 7.01
N ARG A 604 -17.45 13.53 6.61
CA ARG A 604 -16.29 14.15 7.28
C ARG A 604 -15.17 13.16 7.64
N ASN A 605 -14.05 13.26 6.93
CA ASN A 605 -12.99 12.23 6.86
C ASN A 605 -13.41 10.97 6.07
N ASN A 606 -14.37 11.09 5.15
CA ASN A 606 -14.55 10.08 4.09
C ASN A 606 -15.00 10.72 2.76
N LYS A 607 -14.16 10.61 1.74
CA LYS A 607 -14.43 11.12 0.38
C LYS A 607 -15.58 10.41 -0.36
N LEU A 608 -15.90 9.17 0.01
CA LEU A 608 -16.91 8.34 -0.68
C LEU A 608 -18.32 8.64 -0.17
N ALA A 609 -18.69 9.92 -0.12
CA ALA A 609 -19.94 10.43 0.43
C ALA A 609 -20.37 11.72 -0.29
N ALA A 610 -21.64 12.08 -0.13
CA ALA A 610 -22.20 13.32 -0.69
C ALA A 610 -21.43 14.57 -0.22
N CYS A 611 -21.34 15.58 -1.08
CA CYS A 611 -20.86 16.90 -0.74
C CYS A 611 -21.77 17.54 0.33
N ASP A 612 -21.17 18.13 1.36
CA ASP A 612 -21.92 18.89 2.36
C ASP A 612 -22.52 20.14 1.70
N PRO A 613 -23.85 20.39 1.78
CA PRO A 613 -24.52 21.49 1.08
C PRO A 613 -23.91 22.88 1.30
N ARG A 614 -23.16 23.08 2.38
CA ARG A 614 -22.42 24.33 2.65
C ARG A 614 -21.30 24.60 1.62
N HIS A 615 -20.84 23.58 0.90
CA HIS A 615 -19.80 23.66 -0.13
C HIS A 615 -20.33 23.49 -1.58
N TYR A 616 -21.67 23.51 -1.78
CA TYR A 616 -22.30 23.46 -3.12
C TYR A 616 -21.98 24.67 -4.04
N GLY A 617 -21.27 25.69 -3.55
CA GLY A 617 -20.65 26.71 -4.39
C GLY A 617 -19.41 26.16 -5.11
N LEU A 618 -18.40 25.73 -4.35
CA LEU A 618 -17.18 25.11 -4.88
C LEU A 618 -17.47 23.86 -5.73
N TYR A 619 -18.49 23.07 -5.36
CA TYR A 619 -18.89 21.91 -6.16
C TYR A 619 -19.41 22.28 -7.57
N ARG A 620 -20.11 23.42 -7.71
CA ARG A 620 -20.48 23.98 -9.02
C ARG A 620 -19.26 24.46 -9.79
N GLU A 621 -18.32 25.12 -9.10
CA GLU A 621 -17.09 25.65 -9.70
C GLU A 621 -16.20 24.52 -10.23
N TYR A 622 -16.01 23.45 -9.47
CA TYR A 622 -15.35 22.20 -9.89
C TYR A 622 -15.94 21.66 -11.20
N LEU A 623 -17.28 21.50 -11.26
CA LEU A 623 -17.95 20.97 -12.44
C LEU A 623 -17.87 21.93 -13.64
N ASP A 624 -18.02 23.24 -13.43
CA ASP A 624 -17.92 24.24 -14.49
C ASP A 624 -16.51 24.28 -15.10
N VAL A 625 -15.45 24.27 -14.26
CA VAL A 625 -14.05 24.23 -14.72
C VAL A 625 -13.74 22.92 -15.44
N LEU A 626 -14.13 21.77 -14.88
CA LEU A 626 -13.96 20.45 -15.48
C LEU A 626 -14.63 20.36 -16.85
N LEU A 627 -15.93 20.66 -16.92
CA LEU A 627 -16.72 20.47 -18.14
C LEU A 627 -16.35 21.47 -19.23
N ARG A 628 -15.98 22.71 -18.88
CA ARG A 628 -15.39 23.66 -19.84
C ARG A 628 -14.02 23.22 -20.36
N ARG A 629 -13.18 22.56 -19.53
CA ARG A 629 -11.86 22.05 -19.96
C ARG A 629 -11.97 20.93 -21.00
N TYR A 630 -13.02 20.10 -20.95
CA TYR A 630 -13.16 18.92 -21.81
C TYR A 630 -14.31 18.98 -22.85
N LYS A 631 -15.02 20.11 -22.95
CA LYS A 631 -15.84 20.45 -24.12
C LYS A 631 -15.04 20.32 -25.41
N GLY A 632 -15.62 19.70 -26.45
CA GLY A 632 -14.93 19.41 -27.71
C GLY A 632 -13.87 18.30 -27.64
N LYS A 633 -13.66 17.63 -26.50
CA LYS A 633 -12.60 16.61 -26.32
C LYS A 633 -13.11 15.17 -26.20
N GLY A 634 -14.32 14.90 -26.69
CA GLY A 634 -14.85 13.53 -26.78
C GLY A 634 -15.28 12.93 -25.43
N VAL A 635 -15.81 13.73 -24.50
CA VAL A 635 -16.54 13.22 -23.33
C VAL A 635 -18.00 13.07 -23.72
N ARG A 636 -18.51 11.84 -23.81
CA ARG A 636 -19.89 11.53 -24.25
C ARG A 636 -20.88 11.48 -23.10
N TYR A 637 -20.41 11.01 -21.94
CA TYR A 637 -21.24 10.77 -20.76
C TYR A 637 -20.57 11.33 -19.52
N VAL A 638 -21.39 11.81 -18.59
CA VAL A 638 -20.97 12.30 -17.28
C VAL A 638 -21.87 11.68 -16.21
N GLU A 639 -21.31 10.78 -15.41
CA GLU A 639 -21.98 9.92 -14.45
C GLU A 639 -21.70 10.40 -13.02
N LEU A 640 -22.74 10.61 -12.20
CA LEU A 640 -22.49 11.01 -10.82
C LEU A 640 -22.17 9.80 -9.92
N ALA A 641 -20.96 9.83 -9.38
CA ALA A 641 -20.45 8.92 -8.36
C ALA A 641 -20.50 7.43 -8.75
N ASN A 642 -20.13 6.56 -7.80
CA ASN A 642 -20.11 5.11 -7.97
C ASN A 642 -21.02 4.44 -6.93
N GLU A 643 -21.80 3.43 -7.33
CA GLU A 643 -22.50 2.46 -6.47
C GLU A 643 -23.26 3.07 -5.30
N VAL A 644 -23.99 4.14 -5.57
CA VAL A 644 -24.62 4.95 -4.51
C VAL A 644 -25.78 4.27 -3.78
N ASP A 645 -26.25 3.14 -4.31
CA ASP A 645 -27.19 2.23 -3.65
C ASP A 645 -26.50 1.26 -2.66
N ALA A 646 -25.16 1.31 -2.54
CA ALA A 646 -24.34 0.50 -1.64
C ALA A 646 -23.76 1.29 -0.44
N PRO A 647 -24.59 1.82 0.49
CA PRO A 647 -24.19 2.80 1.52
C PRO A 647 -23.12 2.32 2.53
N SER A 648 -22.82 1.02 2.56
CA SER A 648 -21.73 0.44 3.36
C SER A 648 -20.35 0.53 2.69
N VAL A 649 -20.31 0.78 1.37
CA VAL A 649 -19.08 0.72 0.54
C VAL A 649 -18.86 1.99 -0.27
N TRP A 650 -19.94 2.62 -0.73
CA TRP A 650 -19.95 3.92 -1.41
C TRP A 650 -21.10 4.78 -0.87
N TRP A 651 -21.22 6.04 -1.28
CA TRP A 651 -22.23 7.00 -0.80
C TRP A 651 -22.49 6.92 0.73
N ARG A 652 -21.39 6.91 1.49
CA ARG A 652 -21.34 6.44 2.87
C ARG A 652 -21.92 7.42 3.89
N GLY A 653 -22.16 6.92 5.10
CA GLY A 653 -22.45 7.72 6.28
C GLY A 653 -23.84 8.38 6.20
N PRO A 654 -23.95 9.71 6.41
CA PRO A 654 -25.22 10.44 6.37
C PRO A 654 -25.69 10.81 4.95
N SER A 655 -25.06 10.31 3.89
CA SER A 655 -25.49 10.52 2.51
C SER A 655 -26.87 9.88 2.26
N THR A 656 -27.67 10.43 1.33
CA THR A 656 -29.07 10.00 1.10
C THR A 656 -29.44 10.10 -0.39
N PRO A 657 -30.59 9.52 -0.81
CA PRO A 657 -31.17 9.79 -2.12
C PRO A 657 -31.38 11.29 -2.40
N ALA A 658 -31.84 12.05 -1.40
CA ALA A 658 -32.06 13.50 -1.55
C ALA A 658 -30.76 14.28 -1.80
N HIS A 659 -29.66 13.91 -1.16
CA HIS A 659 -28.35 14.50 -1.45
C HIS A 659 -27.89 14.14 -2.87
N TYR A 660 -28.15 12.91 -3.34
CA TYR A 660 -27.78 12.48 -4.69
C TYR A 660 -28.60 13.20 -5.77
N VAL A 661 -29.91 13.34 -5.58
CA VAL A 661 -30.77 14.09 -6.52
C VAL A 661 -30.41 15.59 -6.53
N ALA A 662 -29.98 16.15 -5.40
CA ALA A 662 -29.46 17.53 -5.35
C ALA A 662 -28.14 17.68 -6.13
N GLU A 663 -27.18 16.76 -5.99
CA GLU A 663 -25.94 16.77 -6.77
C GLU A 663 -26.17 16.47 -8.26
N MET A 664 -27.09 15.57 -8.62
CA MET A 664 -27.47 15.33 -10.01
C MET A 664 -28.12 16.54 -10.66
N LYS A 665 -28.95 17.28 -9.93
CA LYS A 665 -29.46 18.59 -10.40
C LYS A 665 -28.31 19.56 -10.65
N ILE A 666 -27.31 19.63 -9.77
CA ILE A 666 -26.14 20.50 -9.94
C ILE A 666 -25.30 20.08 -11.16
N LEU A 667 -25.08 18.77 -11.33
CA LEU A 667 -24.42 18.22 -12.51
C LEU A 667 -25.18 18.58 -13.80
N ARG A 668 -26.51 18.48 -13.78
CA ARG A 668 -27.35 18.85 -14.92
C ARG A 668 -27.25 20.35 -15.24
N GLU A 669 -27.31 21.21 -14.22
CA GLU A 669 -27.10 22.67 -14.35
C GLU A 669 -25.74 22.98 -15.01
N ALA A 670 -24.66 22.30 -14.60
CA ALA A 670 -23.32 22.53 -15.15
C ALA A 670 -23.13 21.96 -16.57
N VAL A 671 -23.67 20.77 -16.86
CA VAL A 671 -23.64 20.16 -18.20
C VAL A 671 -24.44 21.00 -19.21
N ASP A 672 -25.65 21.44 -18.85
CA ASP A 672 -26.48 22.26 -19.74
C ASP A 672 -25.89 23.67 -19.95
N ALA A 673 -25.09 24.19 -19.02
CA ALA A 673 -24.36 25.45 -19.18
C ALA A 673 -23.19 25.37 -20.19
N VAL A 674 -22.62 24.18 -20.45
CA VAL A 674 -21.53 24.03 -21.42
C VAL A 674 -21.97 23.52 -22.80
N LYS A 675 -23.13 22.86 -22.91
CA LYS A 675 -23.65 22.29 -24.18
C LYS A 675 -23.79 23.35 -25.30
N PRO A 676 -23.14 23.18 -26.47
CA PRO A 676 -23.74 23.57 -27.73
C PRO A 676 -24.76 22.50 -28.15
N VAL A 677 -25.83 22.88 -28.86
CA VAL A 677 -26.77 21.89 -29.42
C VAL A 677 -26.21 21.40 -30.77
N PRO A 678 -26.11 20.08 -31.05
CA PRO A 678 -26.49 18.92 -30.21
C PRO A 678 -25.30 18.06 -29.70
N ASP A 679 -25.59 17.26 -28.66
CA ASP A 679 -25.06 15.90 -28.42
C ASP A 679 -23.58 15.62 -28.03
N GLU A 680 -22.85 16.57 -27.43
CA GLU A 680 -21.57 16.19 -26.77
C GLU A 680 -21.77 15.42 -25.45
N MET A 681 -22.27 16.05 -24.38
CA MET A 681 -22.28 15.46 -23.03
C MET A 681 -23.69 15.07 -22.53
N LYS A 682 -23.86 13.82 -22.10
CA LYS A 682 -25.11 13.27 -21.52
C LYS A 682 -24.93 12.93 -20.03
N THR A 683 -25.91 13.30 -19.20
CA THR A 683 -25.93 13.00 -17.76
C THR A 683 -26.38 11.57 -17.46
N VAL A 684 -25.74 10.90 -16.50
CA VAL A 684 -26.02 9.49 -16.13
C VAL A 684 -26.17 9.32 -14.61
N ALA A 685 -27.22 8.61 -14.21
CA ALA A 685 -27.48 8.16 -12.84
C ALA A 685 -28.18 6.79 -12.88
N PHE A 686 -27.77 5.74 -12.20
CA PHE A 686 -26.79 5.61 -11.12
C PHE A 686 -25.84 4.48 -11.49
N ALA A 687 -24.57 4.53 -11.11
CA ALA A 687 -23.61 3.43 -11.24
C ALA A 687 -23.95 2.25 -10.27
N ALA A 688 -25.15 1.66 -10.36
CA ALA A 688 -25.78 0.88 -9.30
C ALA A 688 -25.34 -0.60 -9.24
N THR A 689 -25.31 -1.19 -8.03
CA THR A 689 -24.98 -2.62 -7.83
C THR A 689 -25.90 -3.35 -6.86
N TYR A 690 -26.34 -2.70 -5.77
CA TYR A 690 -27.09 -3.37 -4.69
C TYR A 690 -28.60 -3.46 -4.96
N SER A 691 -29.13 -2.74 -5.94
CA SER A 691 -30.53 -2.77 -6.36
C SER A 691 -30.89 -4.01 -7.20
N ARG A 692 -29.96 -4.96 -7.36
CA ARG A 692 -30.22 -6.27 -7.98
C ARG A 692 -31.28 -7.11 -7.27
N ASP A 693 -31.48 -6.93 -5.96
CA ASP A 693 -32.60 -7.52 -5.23
C ASP A 693 -33.20 -6.57 -4.17
N ASN A 694 -34.22 -7.06 -3.46
CA ASN A 694 -34.96 -6.30 -2.44
C ASN A 694 -34.31 -6.29 -1.05
N GLU A 695 -33.35 -7.17 -0.76
CA GLU A 695 -32.78 -7.40 0.57
C GLU A 695 -31.46 -6.64 0.77
N LEU A 696 -30.67 -6.50 -0.29
CA LEU A 696 -29.38 -5.80 -0.30
C LEU A 696 -29.46 -4.30 0.08
N GLY A 697 -28.32 -3.75 0.50
CA GLY A 697 -28.17 -2.36 0.93
C GLY A 697 -28.85 -1.96 2.24
N GLY A 698 -29.58 -2.86 2.88
CA GLY A 698 -30.24 -2.59 4.17
C GLY A 698 -31.27 -1.45 4.08
N PRO A 699 -31.64 -0.81 5.20
CA PRO A 699 -32.82 0.06 5.28
C PRO A 699 -32.76 1.36 4.45
N LYS A 700 -31.61 1.70 3.85
CA LYS A 700 -31.40 2.93 3.06
C LYS A 700 -30.68 2.72 1.72
N GLY A 701 -30.32 1.48 1.38
CA GLY A 701 -29.63 1.12 0.13
C GLY A 701 -30.48 0.21 -0.77
N GLY A 702 -29.85 -0.29 -1.84
CA GLY A 702 -30.48 -1.14 -2.85
C GLY A 702 -31.67 -0.45 -3.52
N ARG A 703 -32.72 -1.23 -3.83
CA ARG A 703 -33.94 -0.71 -4.48
C ARG A 703 -34.61 0.43 -3.70
N ARG A 704 -34.50 0.45 -2.36
CA ARG A 704 -35.02 1.57 -1.52
C ARG A 704 -34.33 2.90 -1.82
N PHE A 705 -33.03 2.89 -2.16
CA PHE A 705 -32.32 4.11 -2.56
C PHE A 705 -32.80 4.61 -3.92
N VAL A 706 -32.84 3.71 -4.91
CA VAL A 706 -33.18 4.01 -6.30
C VAL A 706 -34.63 4.48 -6.41
N THR A 707 -35.58 3.75 -5.83
CA THR A 707 -37.01 4.13 -5.83
C THR A 707 -37.27 5.48 -5.16
N GLU A 708 -36.56 5.80 -4.07
CA GLU A 708 -36.72 7.10 -3.42
C GLU A 708 -36.09 8.24 -4.25
N ALA A 709 -34.97 8.00 -4.92
CA ALA A 709 -34.43 8.97 -5.87
C ALA A 709 -35.37 9.22 -7.07
N PHE A 710 -36.09 8.19 -7.55
CA PHE A 710 -37.19 8.33 -8.50
C PHE A 710 -38.36 9.15 -7.95
N ASN A 711 -38.79 8.91 -6.70
CA ASN A 711 -39.84 9.70 -6.04
C ASN A 711 -39.45 11.18 -5.89
N LEU A 712 -38.18 11.45 -5.61
CA LEU A 712 -37.60 12.79 -5.53
C LEU A 712 -37.35 13.42 -6.92
N GLY A 713 -37.63 12.69 -8.01
CA GLY A 713 -37.66 13.20 -9.37
C GLY A 713 -36.31 13.20 -10.10
N ILE A 714 -35.42 12.23 -9.82
CA ILE A 714 -34.11 12.09 -10.49
C ILE A 714 -34.18 12.16 -12.01
N ASP A 715 -35.25 11.64 -12.60
CA ASP A 715 -35.45 11.57 -14.05
C ASP A 715 -35.33 12.93 -14.75
N LYS A 716 -35.68 14.01 -14.06
CA LYS A 716 -35.58 15.40 -14.57
C LYS A 716 -34.15 15.88 -14.78
N TYR A 717 -33.16 15.15 -14.26
CA TYR A 717 -31.75 15.55 -14.23
C TYR A 717 -30.81 14.56 -14.93
N THR A 718 -31.32 13.44 -15.44
CA THR A 718 -30.51 12.42 -16.13
C THR A 718 -31.00 12.14 -17.56
N ASP A 719 -30.06 11.99 -18.48
CA ASP A 719 -30.30 11.64 -19.89
C ASP A 719 -30.28 10.12 -20.11
N ALA A 720 -29.53 9.38 -19.29
CA ALA A 720 -29.43 7.92 -19.29
C ALA A 720 -29.39 7.36 -17.85
N TYR A 721 -29.59 6.04 -17.74
CA TYR A 721 -29.46 5.27 -16.51
C TYR A 721 -28.32 4.26 -16.61
N ALA A 722 -27.80 3.78 -15.47
CA ALA A 722 -26.77 2.75 -15.45
C ALA A 722 -27.05 1.64 -14.41
N VAL A 723 -26.32 0.54 -14.56
CA VAL A 723 -26.15 -0.57 -13.61
C VAL A 723 -24.74 -1.16 -13.79
N HIS A 724 -24.27 -1.92 -12.83
CA HIS A 724 -23.05 -2.71 -12.90
C HIS A 724 -23.34 -4.21 -12.74
N TYR A 725 -22.43 -5.05 -13.26
CA TYR A 725 -22.36 -6.50 -13.06
C TYR A 725 -23.72 -7.18 -13.35
N LEU A 726 -24.20 -6.99 -14.58
CA LEU A 726 -25.40 -7.61 -15.13
C LEU A 726 -25.02 -8.36 -16.40
N SER A 727 -24.84 -9.68 -16.28
CA SER A 727 -24.65 -10.56 -17.43
C SER A 727 -25.20 -11.98 -17.23
N ARG A 728 -25.63 -12.35 -16.01
CA ARG A 728 -26.14 -13.70 -15.71
C ARG A 728 -27.65 -13.77 -15.92
N LEU A 729 -28.17 -14.88 -16.44
CA LEU A 729 -29.59 -15.05 -16.78
C LEU A 729 -30.51 -14.93 -15.56
N LYS A 730 -30.04 -15.38 -14.39
CA LYS A 730 -30.76 -15.24 -13.11
C LYS A 730 -30.93 -13.79 -12.64
N GLU A 731 -30.12 -12.86 -13.15
CA GLU A 731 -30.14 -11.44 -12.78
C GLU A 731 -31.20 -10.63 -13.56
N LYS A 732 -32.05 -11.26 -14.38
CA LYS A 732 -33.03 -10.58 -15.24
C LYS A 732 -33.95 -9.59 -14.49
N ASP A 733 -34.37 -9.92 -13.26
CA ASP A 733 -35.22 -9.03 -12.44
C ASP A 733 -34.54 -7.67 -12.14
N TYR A 734 -33.22 -7.57 -12.23
CA TYR A 734 -32.49 -6.34 -12.00
C TYR A 734 -32.78 -5.27 -13.07
N HIS A 735 -32.71 -5.66 -14.34
CA HIS A 735 -32.95 -4.73 -15.45
C HIS A 735 -34.45 -4.43 -15.64
N ASP A 736 -35.31 -5.39 -15.29
CA ASP A 736 -36.76 -5.24 -15.30
C ASP A 736 -37.22 -4.28 -14.19
N TYR A 737 -36.63 -4.37 -12.99
CA TYR A 737 -36.83 -3.39 -11.92
C TYR A 737 -36.49 -1.96 -12.39
N PHE A 738 -35.30 -1.74 -12.95
CA PHE A 738 -34.91 -0.41 -13.43
C PHE A 738 -35.84 0.10 -14.54
N ARG A 739 -36.19 -0.74 -15.52
CA ARG A 739 -37.17 -0.39 -16.56
C ARG A 739 -38.53 -0.03 -15.99
N SER A 740 -38.99 -0.72 -14.95
CA SER A 740 -40.27 -0.43 -14.30
C SER A 740 -40.27 0.96 -13.63
N GLU A 741 -39.16 1.36 -13.02
CA GLU A 741 -39.02 2.69 -12.39
C GLU A 741 -38.89 3.81 -13.42
N ILE A 742 -38.14 3.59 -14.50
CA ILE A 742 -38.01 4.53 -15.64
C ILE A 742 -39.36 4.74 -16.33
N ALA A 743 -40.14 3.66 -16.52
CA ALA A 743 -41.50 3.74 -17.04
C ALA A 743 -42.46 4.44 -16.05
N ARG A 744 -42.36 4.15 -14.74
CA ARG A 744 -43.13 4.83 -13.68
C ARG A 744 -42.85 6.33 -13.62
N ALA A 745 -41.63 6.76 -13.94
CA ALA A 745 -41.26 8.17 -14.05
C ALA A 745 -41.81 8.87 -15.31
N GLY A 746 -42.30 8.11 -16.29
CA GLY A 746 -42.86 8.63 -17.54
C GLY A 746 -41.86 8.81 -18.69
N SER A 747 -40.65 8.25 -18.56
CA SER A 747 -39.54 8.43 -19.54
C SER A 747 -39.01 7.08 -20.09
N PRO A 748 -39.87 6.17 -20.60
CA PRO A 748 -39.51 4.78 -20.91
C PRO A 748 -38.39 4.63 -21.95
N ASP A 749 -38.19 5.62 -22.82
CA ASP A 749 -37.20 5.57 -23.91
C ASP A 749 -35.77 5.90 -23.48
N LYS A 750 -35.53 6.25 -22.20
CA LYS A 750 -34.18 6.55 -21.70
C LYS A 750 -33.33 5.29 -21.62
N PRO A 751 -32.11 5.27 -22.19
CA PRO A 751 -31.29 4.08 -22.24
C PRO A 751 -30.77 3.70 -20.85
N LEU A 752 -30.73 2.39 -20.59
CA LEU A 752 -30.05 1.78 -19.46
C LEU A 752 -28.69 1.25 -19.96
N LEU A 753 -27.61 1.58 -19.28
CA LEU A 753 -26.22 1.25 -19.62
C LEU A 753 -25.65 0.24 -18.63
N ASN A 754 -24.69 -0.59 -19.03
CA ASN A 754 -23.83 -1.32 -18.08
C ASN A 754 -22.48 -0.62 -17.99
N THR A 755 -22.22 0.12 -16.90
CA THR A 755 -20.99 0.93 -16.73
C THR A 755 -19.90 0.25 -15.91
N GLU A 756 -20.07 -1.02 -15.51
CA GLU A 756 -18.98 -1.82 -14.94
C GLU A 756 -19.31 -3.31 -15.04
N GLN A 757 -18.67 -4.05 -15.94
CA GLN A 757 -18.91 -5.47 -16.14
C GLN A 757 -17.61 -6.28 -16.03
N ASP A 758 -17.51 -7.14 -15.03
CA ASP A 758 -16.37 -8.05 -14.92
C ASP A 758 -16.32 -9.05 -16.07
N GLY A 759 -15.10 -9.43 -16.47
CA GLY A 759 -14.89 -10.43 -17.53
C GLY A 759 -15.29 -11.87 -17.20
N GLN A 760 -15.90 -12.15 -16.04
CA GLN A 760 -16.29 -13.47 -15.54
C GLN A 760 -15.12 -14.50 -15.51
N LEU A 761 -15.39 -15.77 -15.14
CA LEU A 761 -14.37 -16.71 -14.69
C LEU A 761 -13.28 -16.99 -15.75
N TYR A 762 -13.68 -17.36 -16.96
CA TYR A 762 -12.75 -17.67 -18.04
C TYR A 762 -12.42 -16.42 -18.87
N PRO A 763 -11.25 -16.39 -19.55
CA PRO A 763 -10.90 -15.28 -20.45
C PRO A 763 -11.96 -14.98 -21.51
N TYR A 764 -12.73 -16.00 -21.94
CA TYR A 764 -13.73 -15.90 -23.00
C TYR A 764 -15.13 -15.44 -22.55
N ASP A 765 -15.45 -15.45 -21.26
CA ASP A 765 -16.80 -15.13 -20.76
C ASP A 765 -17.17 -13.63 -20.95
N GLY A 766 -16.19 -12.78 -21.23
CA GLY A 766 -16.41 -11.39 -21.65
C GLY A 766 -17.29 -11.29 -22.90
N ALA A 767 -17.15 -12.21 -23.85
CA ALA A 767 -17.98 -12.23 -25.06
C ALA A 767 -19.45 -12.60 -24.77
N LYS A 768 -19.68 -13.54 -23.83
CA LYS A 768 -21.03 -13.86 -23.34
C LYS A 768 -21.68 -12.64 -22.69
N SER A 769 -20.89 -11.89 -21.92
CA SER A 769 -21.33 -10.68 -21.24
C SER A 769 -21.70 -9.57 -22.24
N PHE A 770 -20.85 -9.28 -23.23
CA PHE A 770 -21.17 -8.33 -24.30
C PHE A 770 -22.45 -8.73 -25.06
N ALA A 771 -22.56 -10.00 -25.48
CA ALA A 771 -23.73 -10.48 -26.22
C ALA A 771 -25.03 -10.28 -25.43
N ARG A 772 -25.03 -10.58 -24.12
CA ARG A 772 -26.21 -10.40 -23.27
C ARG A 772 -26.52 -8.94 -22.96
N VAL A 773 -25.53 -8.12 -22.62
CA VAL A 773 -25.76 -6.70 -22.32
C VAL A 773 -26.32 -5.97 -23.55
N PHE A 774 -25.69 -6.12 -24.71
CA PHE A 774 -26.14 -5.47 -25.95
C PHE A 774 -27.45 -6.06 -26.47
N PHE A 775 -27.58 -7.39 -26.52
CA PHE A 775 -28.67 -8.01 -27.29
C PHE A 775 -29.77 -8.64 -26.43
N LEU A 776 -29.47 -9.32 -25.32
CA LEU A 776 -30.51 -9.88 -24.44
C LEU A 776 -31.20 -8.77 -23.65
N TYR A 777 -30.43 -7.99 -22.89
CA TYR A 777 -30.92 -6.93 -22.01
C TYR A 777 -31.12 -5.59 -22.71
N ALA A 778 -30.66 -5.44 -23.97
CA ALA A 778 -30.82 -4.25 -24.80
C ALA A 778 -30.33 -2.95 -24.12
N MET A 779 -29.04 -2.94 -23.77
CA MET A 779 -28.29 -1.79 -23.27
C MET A 779 -27.26 -1.36 -24.32
N PRO A 780 -27.20 -0.09 -24.76
CA PRO A 780 -26.31 0.32 -25.86
C PRO A 780 -24.82 0.47 -25.46
N ARG A 781 -24.46 0.23 -24.20
CA ARG A 781 -23.09 0.37 -23.67
C ARG A 781 -22.76 -0.76 -22.70
N MET A 782 -21.55 -1.29 -22.81
CA MET A 782 -20.92 -2.11 -21.77
C MET A 782 -19.49 -1.63 -21.53
N ASP A 783 -19.16 -1.20 -20.30
CA ASP A 783 -17.78 -0.93 -19.87
C ASP A 783 -17.17 -2.20 -19.26
N PHE A 784 -16.16 -2.77 -19.91
CA PHE A 784 -15.45 -3.94 -19.40
C PHE A 784 -14.54 -3.57 -18.22
N PHE A 785 -14.64 -4.32 -17.12
CA PHE A 785 -13.77 -4.23 -15.95
C PHE A 785 -12.75 -5.38 -15.98
N LEU A 786 -11.48 -5.14 -16.35
CA LEU A 786 -10.82 -3.84 -16.56
C LEU A 786 -9.63 -3.90 -17.53
N ALA A 787 -8.91 -2.79 -17.69
CA ALA A 787 -7.74 -2.70 -18.56
C ALA A 787 -6.53 -3.53 -18.10
N ARG A 788 -6.06 -3.37 -16.86
CA ARG A 788 -4.82 -3.98 -16.34
C ARG A 788 -5.07 -4.75 -15.04
N ASP A 789 -4.41 -5.89 -14.85
CA ASP A 789 -4.42 -6.60 -13.56
C ASP A 789 -3.84 -5.74 -12.42
N PHE A 790 -4.40 -5.88 -11.23
CA PHE A 790 -4.00 -5.09 -10.06
C PHE A 790 -4.37 -5.75 -8.73
N TYR A 791 -3.98 -5.09 -7.64
CA TYR A 791 -4.30 -5.49 -6.27
C TYR A 791 -5.24 -4.48 -5.62
N GLU A 792 -6.38 -4.96 -5.13
CA GLU A 792 -7.37 -4.19 -4.39
C GLU A 792 -7.42 -4.71 -2.93
N GLY A 793 -6.97 -3.91 -1.96
CA GLY A 793 -6.90 -4.34 -0.55
C GLY A 793 -6.05 -5.61 -0.30
N GLY A 794 -5.03 -5.83 -1.15
CA GLY A 794 -4.21 -7.06 -1.15
C GLY A 794 -4.80 -8.22 -1.97
N TYR A 795 -5.94 -8.05 -2.63
CA TYR A 795 -6.57 -9.08 -3.48
C TYR A 795 -6.21 -8.83 -4.94
N LEU A 796 -5.51 -9.80 -5.56
CA LEU A 796 -5.34 -9.81 -7.02
C LEU A 796 -6.72 -9.80 -7.69
N LYS A 797 -6.93 -8.87 -8.62
CA LYS A 797 -8.06 -8.80 -9.53
C LYS A 797 -7.56 -9.16 -10.94
N PRO A 798 -7.60 -10.44 -11.34
CA PRO A 798 -6.90 -10.97 -12.53
C PRO A 798 -7.73 -10.80 -13.82
N ARG A 799 -8.50 -9.71 -13.93
CA ARG A 799 -9.51 -9.50 -15.00
C ARG A 799 -9.13 -8.43 -16.01
N GLY A 800 -7.88 -7.96 -15.97
CA GLY A 800 -7.26 -7.09 -16.95
C GLY A 800 -7.21 -7.70 -18.34
N LEU A 801 -7.40 -6.86 -19.36
CA LEU A 801 -6.98 -7.13 -20.75
C LEU A 801 -5.44 -7.22 -20.88
N PHE A 802 -4.71 -6.59 -19.95
CA PHE A 802 -3.27 -6.68 -19.77
C PHE A 802 -2.90 -7.24 -18.38
N ASP A 803 -1.73 -7.85 -18.31
CA ASP A 803 -1.08 -8.34 -17.09
C ASP A 803 -0.54 -7.17 -16.25
N ILE A 804 0.06 -7.44 -15.08
CA ILE A 804 0.58 -6.38 -14.19
C ILE A 804 1.71 -5.55 -14.83
N ASP A 805 2.40 -6.07 -15.84
CA ASP A 805 3.47 -5.41 -16.60
C ASP A 805 2.97 -4.84 -17.94
N TRP A 806 1.66 -4.64 -18.10
CA TRP A 806 1.01 -4.18 -19.33
C TRP A 806 1.20 -5.12 -20.54
N ARG A 807 1.57 -6.39 -20.32
CA ARG A 807 1.65 -7.41 -21.39
C ARG A 807 0.24 -7.89 -21.75
N PRO A 808 -0.13 -8.04 -23.03
CA PRO A 808 -1.53 -8.32 -23.39
C PRO A 808 -1.94 -9.77 -23.08
N LYS A 809 -3.11 -9.95 -22.47
CA LYS A 809 -3.68 -11.24 -22.07
C LYS A 809 -4.73 -11.73 -23.07
N LEU A 810 -5.08 -13.02 -23.00
CA LEU A 810 -6.10 -13.64 -23.87
C LEU A 810 -7.46 -12.91 -23.86
N ARG A 811 -7.80 -12.20 -22.78
CA ARG A 811 -9.00 -11.35 -22.70
C ARG A 811 -9.06 -10.24 -23.76
N LEU A 812 -7.90 -9.73 -24.21
CA LEU A 812 -7.83 -8.75 -25.29
C LEU A 812 -8.27 -9.35 -26.64
N LEU A 813 -8.03 -10.66 -26.87
CA LEU A 813 -8.56 -11.38 -28.03
C LEU A 813 -10.07 -11.56 -27.92
N THR A 814 -10.59 -11.93 -26.73
CA THR A 814 -12.03 -12.01 -26.46
C THR A 814 -12.74 -10.69 -26.75
N TYR A 815 -12.14 -9.57 -26.36
CA TYR A 815 -12.66 -8.23 -26.63
C TYR A 815 -12.72 -7.96 -28.15
N ALA A 816 -11.62 -8.20 -28.85
CA ALA A 816 -11.49 -8.02 -30.30
C ALA A 816 -12.45 -8.92 -31.11
N PHE A 817 -12.63 -10.17 -30.68
CA PHE A 817 -13.63 -11.11 -31.18
C PHE A 817 -15.06 -10.59 -31.00
N SER A 818 -15.36 -10.05 -29.81
CA SER A 818 -16.68 -9.49 -29.51
C SER A 818 -16.99 -8.29 -30.40
N VAL A 819 -16.02 -7.38 -30.57
CA VAL A 819 -16.13 -6.22 -31.48
C VAL A 819 -16.43 -6.66 -32.91
N ASP A 820 -15.63 -7.57 -33.50
CA ASP A 820 -15.80 -8.01 -34.88
C ASP A 820 -17.15 -8.71 -35.11
N ALA A 821 -17.59 -9.50 -34.12
CA ALA A 821 -18.82 -10.28 -34.19
C ALA A 821 -20.08 -9.44 -33.94
N MET A 822 -20.02 -8.37 -33.17
CA MET A 822 -21.20 -7.71 -32.61
C MET A 822 -21.36 -6.21 -32.95
N ARG A 823 -20.28 -5.43 -33.11
CA ARG A 823 -20.41 -3.99 -33.44
C ARG A 823 -21.16 -3.81 -34.75
N GLY A 824 -21.96 -2.76 -34.85
CA GLY A 824 -22.64 -2.39 -36.08
C GLY A 824 -23.73 -3.37 -36.49
N ARG A 825 -24.33 -4.06 -35.52
CA ARG A 825 -25.35 -5.09 -35.77
C ARG A 825 -26.49 -5.02 -34.77
N GLU A 826 -27.68 -5.37 -35.26
CA GLU A 826 -28.93 -5.41 -34.52
C GLU A 826 -29.35 -6.88 -34.30
N LEU A 827 -30.03 -7.17 -33.19
CA LEU A 827 -30.55 -8.51 -32.92
C LEU A 827 -31.73 -8.84 -33.86
N VAL A 828 -31.58 -9.90 -34.66
CA VAL A 828 -32.70 -10.51 -35.41
C VAL A 828 -33.54 -11.41 -34.50
N GLY A 829 -32.87 -12.16 -33.62
CA GLY A 829 -33.49 -13.00 -32.61
C GLY A 829 -32.48 -13.95 -31.95
N ILE A 830 -32.93 -14.58 -30.86
CA ILE A 830 -32.13 -15.53 -30.08
C ILE A 830 -32.60 -16.95 -30.45
N ALA A 831 -31.67 -17.87 -30.68
CA ALA A 831 -31.98 -19.27 -30.98
C ALA A 831 -31.47 -20.20 -29.88
N GLN A 832 -32.16 -21.33 -29.73
CA GLN A 832 -31.66 -22.51 -29.03
C GLN A 832 -31.60 -23.63 -30.08
N PRO A 833 -30.49 -23.76 -30.83
CA PRO A 833 -30.41 -24.69 -31.97
C PRO A 833 -30.28 -26.15 -31.52
N GLU A 834 -29.66 -26.37 -30.36
CA GLU A 834 -29.53 -27.66 -29.68
C GLU A 834 -29.74 -27.44 -28.15
N PRO A 835 -30.10 -28.47 -27.37
CA PRO A 835 -30.34 -28.34 -25.94
C PRO A 835 -29.14 -27.74 -25.17
N GLY A 836 -29.41 -26.62 -24.48
CA GLY A 836 -28.40 -25.88 -23.72
C GLY A 836 -27.51 -24.94 -24.55
N VAL A 837 -27.68 -24.86 -25.87
CA VAL A 837 -26.96 -23.88 -26.72
C VAL A 837 -27.72 -22.55 -26.74
N GLU A 838 -27.01 -21.47 -26.45
CA GLU A 838 -27.47 -20.08 -26.53
C GLU A 838 -26.83 -19.45 -27.77
N ALA A 839 -27.63 -18.90 -28.68
CA ALA A 839 -27.15 -18.33 -29.95
C ALA A 839 -27.84 -16.99 -30.29
N TYR A 840 -27.04 -15.96 -30.56
CA TYR A 840 -27.50 -14.63 -30.97
C TYR A 840 -27.33 -14.46 -32.48
N VAL A 841 -28.43 -14.28 -33.22
CA VAL A 841 -28.40 -14.00 -34.66
C VAL A 841 -28.47 -12.49 -34.88
N LEU A 842 -27.37 -11.92 -35.36
CA LEU A 842 -27.14 -10.48 -35.47
C LEU A 842 -27.04 -10.06 -36.94
N LYS A 843 -27.60 -8.90 -37.30
CA LYS A 843 -27.63 -8.38 -38.67
C LYS A 843 -27.05 -6.97 -38.75
N ARG A 844 -26.21 -6.70 -39.74
CA ARG A 844 -25.76 -5.33 -40.05
C ARG A 844 -26.90 -4.50 -40.68
N PRO A 845 -27.26 -3.32 -40.15
CA PRO A 845 -28.22 -2.43 -40.79
C PRO A 845 -27.58 -1.76 -42.01
N ALA A 846 -28.37 -1.49 -43.05
CA ALA A 846 -27.87 -1.09 -44.38
C ALA A 846 -27.12 0.26 -44.41
N GLY A 847 -27.23 1.08 -43.36
CA GLY A 847 -26.49 2.34 -43.20
C GLY A 847 -25.15 2.23 -42.47
N TYR A 848 -24.86 1.10 -41.80
CA TYR A 848 -23.61 0.94 -41.05
C TYR A 848 -22.44 0.61 -41.99
N LYS A 849 -21.41 1.45 -41.95
CA LYS A 849 -20.26 1.39 -42.88
C LYS A 849 -18.99 0.79 -42.29
N GLY A 850 -18.81 0.85 -40.97
CA GLY A 850 -17.64 0.33 -40.29
C GLY A 850 -17.45 -1.16 -40.56
N LYS A 851 -16.22 -1.66 -40.41
CA LYS A 851 -15.87 -3.03 -40.76
C LYS A 851 -15.23 -3.78 -39.60
N PRO A 852 -15.51 -5.09 -39.45
CA PRO A 852 -14.77 -5.92 -38.53
C PRO A 852 -13.31 -6.03 -39.01
N ALA A 853 -12.37 -6.03 -38.07
CA ALA A 853 -10.95 -5.90 -38.39
C ALA A 853 -10.28 -7.24 -38.77
N THR A 854 -10.93 -8.37 -38.49
CA THR A 854 -10.49 -9.70 -38.95
C THR A 854 -10.95 -9.97 -40.40
N PRO A 855 -10.03 -10.28 -41.34
CA PRO A 855 -10.39 -10.60 -42.73
C PRO A 855 -11.44 -11.72 -42.86
N GLY A 856 -12.28 -11.63 -43.89
CA GLY A 856 -13.33 -12.63 -44.19
C GLY A 856 -14.60 -12.54 -43.32
N THR A 857 -14.58 -11.77 -42.23
CA THR A 857 -15.74 -11.59 -41.32
C THR A 857 -16.71 -10.47 -41.75
N ASP A 858 -16.43 -9.80 -42.87
CA ASP A 858 -17.23 -8.70 -43.42
C ASP A 858 -18.50 -9.22 -44.14
N THR A 859 -19.51 -9.62 -43.35
CA THR A 859 -20.76 -10.27 -43.78
C THR A 859 -22.02 -9.53 -43.32
N LEU A 860 -23.16 -9.85 -43.94
CA LEU A 860 -24.47 -9.27 -43.56
C LEU A 860 -24.95 -9.73 -42.17
N TYR A 861 -24.71 -11.01 -41.83
CA TYR A 861 -25.05 -11.57 -40.52
C TYR A 861 -23.81 -12.12 -39.80
N SER A 862 -23.88 -12.13 -38.48
CA SER A 862 -23.05 -12.93 -37.60
C SER A 862 -23.93 -13.71 -36.63
N ILE A 863 -23.44 -14.86 -36.19
CA ILE A 863 -24.07 -15.70 -35.17
C ILE A 863 -23.03 -15.93 -34.08
N VAL A 864 -23.28 -15.46 -32.86
CA VAL A 864 -22.43 -15.75 -31.69
C VAL A 864 -23.13 -16.77 -30.82
N LEU A 865 -22.46 -17.90 -30.53
CA LEU A 865 -23.07 -19.01 -29.80
C LEU A 865 -22.10 -19.77 -28.89
N TRP A 866 -22.65 -20.31 -27.79
CA TRP A 866 -21.97 -21.17 -26.82
C TRP A 866 -22.99 -22.11 -26.15
N LYS A 867 -22.48 -23.13 -25.45
CA LYS A 867 -23.29 -24.02 -24.61
C LYS A 867 -23.34 -23.50 -23.17
N ASN A 868 -24.50 -23.04 -22.73
CA ASN A 868 -24.67 -22.34 -21.45
C ASN A 868 -24.93 -23.26 -20.24
N ASP A 869 -24.70 -24.57 -20.39
CA ASP A 869 -25.00 -25.59 -19.38
C ASP A 869 -24.36 -25.33 -18.01
N ARG A 870 -23.15 -24.72 -17.96
CA ARG A 870 -22.47 -24.41 -16.69
C ARG A 870 -23.29 -23.46 -15.82
N GLU A 871 -23.88 -22.42 -16.41
CA GLU A 871 -24.71 -21.46 -15.70
C GLU A 871 -26.11 -22.04 -15.41
N VAL A 872 -26.78 -22.59 -16.44
CA VAL A 872 -28.18 -23.02 -16.35
C VAL A 872 -28.38 -24.20 -15.39
N ARG A 873 -27.35 -25.04 -15.22
CA ARG A 873 -27.37 -26.20 -14.30
C ARG A 873 -26.52 -25.99 -13.05
N GLU A 874 -26.04 -24.76 -12.81
CA GLU A 874 -25.13 -24.37 -11.71
C GLU A 874 -23.95 -25.34 -11.49
N LEU A 875 -23.28 -25.73 -12.59
CA LEU A 875 -22.19 -26.70 -12.55
C LEU A 875 -20.90 -26.09 -11.97
N PRO A 876 -20.05 -26.89 -11.29
CA PRO A 876 -18.74 -26.47 -10.80
C PRO A 876 -17.83 -25.77 -11.83
N ALA A 877 -16.89 -24.98 -11.33
CA ALA A 877 -15.93 -24.17 -12.09
C ALA A 877 -14.87 -24.98 -12.88
N ASP A 878 -14.89 -26.29 -12.75
CA ASP A 878 -14.03 -27.29 -13.40
C ASP A 878 -14.82 -28.35 -14.20
N ALA A 879 -16.15 -28.35 -14.11
CA ALA A 879 -16.99 -29.32 -14.81
C ALA A 879 -16.79 -29.29 -16.34
N GLU A 880 -16.66 -30.47 -16.95
CA GLU A 880 -16.55 -30.64 -18.38
C GLU A 880 -17.91 -30.40 -19.06
N ILE A 881 -17.93 -29.56 -20.09
CA ILE A 881 -19.15 -29.21 -20.84
C ILE A 881 -19.11 -29.94 -22.17
N GLN A 882 -19.80 -31.09 -22.22
CA GLN A 882 -19.92 -31.92 -23.42
C GLN A 882 -20.49 -31.09 -24.59
N PRO A 883 -19.79 -30.97 -25.73
CA PRO A 883 -20.26 -30.17 -26.86
C PRO A 883 -21.64 -30.61 -27.42
N ALA A 884 -22.21 -29.79 -28.30
CA ALA A 884 -23.33 -30.18 -29.16
C ALA A 884 -22.99 -29.85 -30.62
N ASP A 885 -23.22 -30.79 -31.53
CA ASP A 885 -23.00 -30.57 -32.96
C ASP A 885 -24.20 -29.82 -33.57
N VAL A 886 -23.96 -28.57 -33.94
CA VAL A 886 -24.97 -27.62 -34.37
C VAL A 886 -24.98 -27.52 -35.90
N THR A 887 -26.17 -27.60 -36.49
CA THR A 887 -26.41 -27.63 -37.95
C THR A 887 -27.45 -26.58 -38.38
N GLY A 888 -27.75 -26.48 -39.68
CA GLY A 888 -28.74 -25.53 -40.23
C GLY A 888 -28.17 -24.17 -40.66
N MET A 889 -26.85 -24.06 -40.70
CA MET A 889 -26.11 -22.95 -41.29
C MET A 889 -26.21 -22.95 -42.82
N ARG A 890 -26.09 -21.76 -43.40
CA ARG A 890 -26.11 -21.49 -44.84
C ARG A 890 -25.04 -20.46 -45.17
N SER A 891 -24.49 -20.51 -46.38
CA SER A 891 -23.64 -19.46 -46.96
C SER A 891 -22.57 -18.91 -46.00
N VAL A 892 -21.94 -19.81 -45.24
CA VAL A 892 -20.90 -19.49 -44.25
C VAL A 892 -19.62 -19.08 -44.99
N ARG A 893 -19.12 -17.88 -44.68
CA ARG A 893 -17.84 -17.38 -45.21
C ARG A 893 -16.66 -17.62 -44.28
N ALA A 894 -16.90 -17.55 -42.97
CA ALA A 894 -15.88 -17.76 -41.95
C ALA A 894 -16.53 -18.21 -40.63
N ALA A 895 -15.78 -18.93 -39.81
CA ALA A 895 -16.07 -19.15 -38.41
C ALA A 895 -14.80 -18.88 -37.60
N MET A 896 -14.95 -18.27 -36.42
CA MET A 896 -13.86 -17.86 -35.55
C MET A 896 -14.14 -18.32 -34.12
N ASN A 897 -13.11 -18.83 -33.46
CA ASN A 897 -13.09 -19.09 -32.03
C ASN A 897 -12.90 -17.77 -31.24
N TRP A 898 -13.25 -17.74 -29.95
CA TRP A 898 -13.17 -16.54 -29.09
C TRP A 898 -11.80 -15.85 -29.06
N ASN A 899 -10.73 -16.61 -29.32
CA ASN A 899 -9.33 -16.15 -29.36
C ASN A 899 -8.88 -15.71 -30.77
N LEU A 900 -9.82 -15.49 -31.70
CA LEU A 900 -9.57 -15.19 -33.12
C LEU A 900 -8.75 -16.28 -33.85
N ASP A 901 -8.89 -17.57 -33.49
CA ASP A 901 -8.45 -18.67 -34.36
C ASP A 901 -9.56 -19.05 -35.35
N PRO A 902 -9.26 -19.25 -36.65
CA PRO A 902 -10.25 -19.67 -37.63
C PRO A 902 -10.66 -21.13 -37.41
N ILE A 903 -11.96 -21.41 -37.50
CA ILE A 903 -12.54 -22.75 -37.40
C ILE A 903 -12.81 -23.26 -38.82
N ALA A 904 -12.23 -24.40 -39.18
CA ALA A 904 -12.49 -25.05 -40.46
C ALA A 904 -13.89 -25.67 -40.48
N CYS A 905 -14.61 -25.52 -41.60
CA CYS A 905 -15.92 -26.14 -41.84
C CYS A 905 -16.09 -26.49 -43.31
N ASP A 906 -16.91 -27.49 -43.61
CA ASP A 906 -17.46 -27.68 -44.96
C ASP A 906 -18.51 -26.59 -45.22
N SER A 907 -18.37 -25.81 -46.29
CA SER A 907 -19.32 -24.76 -46.65
C SER A 907 -20.57 -25.28 -47.36
N ALA A 908 -20.56 -26.51 -47.86
CA ALA A 908 -21.73 -27.19 -48.44
C ALA A 908 -22.60 -27.87 -47.37
N ALA A 909 -21.98 -28.34 -46.28
CA ALA A 909 -22.67 -28.98 -45.14
C ALA A 909 -22.10 -28.49 -43.80
N PRO A 910 -22.29 -27.21 -43.42
CA PRO A 910 -21.69 -26.63 -42.22
C PRO A 910 -22.26 -27.23 -40.93
N VAL A 911 -21.37 -27.88 -40.17
CA VAL A 911 -21.59 -28.40 -38.81
C VAL A 911 -20.51 -27.83 -37.89
N PHE A 912 -20.89 -27.41 -36.68
CA PHE A 912 -19.96 -26.87 -35.68
C PHE A 912 -20.21 -27.53 -34.31
N SER A 913 -19.15 -28.03 -33.67
CA SER A 913 -19.26 -28.59 -32.31
C SER A 913 -19.13 -27.49 -31.26
N ILE A 914 -20.20 -27.21 -30.53
CA ILE A 914 -20.35 -26.04 -29.65
C ILE A 914 -20.19 -26.43 -28.17
N GLY A 915 -19.11 -25.97 -27.56
CA GLY A 915 -18.85 -26.08 -26.11
C GLY A 915 -19.15 -24.78 -25.35
N ASP A 916 -18.64 -24.71 -24.11
CA ASP A 916 -18.79 -23.56 -23.19
C ASP A 916 -18.10 -22.26 -23.69
N ALA A 917 -17.03 -22.43 -24.48
CA ALA A 917 -16.31 -21.32 -25.09
C ALA A 917 -17.06 -20.81 -26.34
N PRO A 918 -17.34 -19.50 -26.46
CA PRO A 918 -18.11 -18.96 -27.57
C PRO A 918 -17.35 -18.95 -28.89
N ILE A 919 -18.09 -19.15 -29.98
CA ILE A 919 -17.61 -18.98 -31.36
C ILE A 919 -18.50 -17.97 -32.10
N ALA A 920 -17.97 -17.41 -33.19
CA ALA A 920 -18.69 -16.51 -34.09
C ALA A 920 -18.68 -17.07 -35.52
N ILE A 921 -19.86 -17.24 -36.12
CA ILE A 921 -20.05 -17.70 -37.50
C ILE A 921 -20.51 -16.51 -38.35
N TYR A 922 -19.92 -16.32 -39.52
CA TYR A 922 -20.16 -15.18 -40.41
C TYR A 922 -20.78 -15.64 -41.73
N THR A 923 -21.95 -15.09 -42.07
CA THR A 923 -22.78 -15.55 -43.21
C THR A 923 -23.62 -14.42 -43.82
N ASP A 924 -24.04 -14.59 -45.07
CA ASP A 924 -24.97 -13.68 -45.76
C ASP A 924 -26.44 -14.11 -45.67
N GLU A 925 -26.73 -15.28 -45.10
CA GLU A 925 -28.08 -15.84 -44.96
C GLU A 925 -28.47 -16.09 -43.50
N LEU A 926 -29.78 -16.08 -43.24
CA LEU A 926 -30.31 -16.51 -41.94
C LEU A 926 -30.20 -18.03 -41.77
N PRO A 927 -29.95 -18.52 -40.55
CA PRO A 927 -29.97 -19.95 -40.25
C PRO A 927 -31.39 -20.51 -40.36
N SER A 928 -31.55 -21.80 -40.59
CA SER A 928 -32.87 -22.46 -40.65
C SER A 928 -33.50 -22.72 -39.28
N TRP A 929 -33.17 -21.91 -38.26
CA TRP A 929 -33.59 -22.09 -36.87
C TRP A 929 -34.88 -21.33 -36.55
N LYS A 930 -35.56 -21.77 -35.49
CA LYS A 930 -36.57 -20.94 -34.81
C LYS A 930 -35.87 -19.83 -34.04
N LEU A 931 -36.11 -18.58 -34.43
CA LEU A 931 -35.68 -17.41 -33.68
C LEU A 931 -36.74 -17.01 -32.65
N LEU A 932 -36.30 -16.56 -31.48
CA LEU A 932 -37.10 -16.11 -30.36
C LEU A 932 -36.86 -14.62 -30.10
N SER A 933 -37.86 -13.94 -29.53
CA SER A 933 -37.67 -12.61 -28.96
C SER A 933 -36.95 -12.68 -27.61
N ARG A 934 -36.52 -11.51 -27.09
CA ARG A 934 -35.87 -11.41 -25.76
C ARG A 934 -36.77 -11.94 -24.65
N GLU A 935 -38.03 -11.56 -24.70
CA GLU A 935 -39.06 -11.90 -23.72
C GLU A 935 -39.36 -13.41 -23.78
N GLN A 936 -39.41 -13.99 -24.98
CA GLN A 936 -39.58 -15.43 -25.18
C GLN A 936 -38.39 -16.25 -24.66
N TYR A 937 -37.17 -15.74 -24.78
CA TYR A 937 -35.97 -16.39 -24.25
C TYR A 937 -35.85 -16.22 -22.73
N LEU A 938 -36.06 -15.00 -22.19
CA LEU A 938 -36.06 -14.75 -20.74
C LEU A 938 -37.20 -15.49 -20.01
N ALA A 939 -38.28 -15.86 -20.70
CA ALA A 939 -39.35 -16.69 -20.15
C ALA A 939 -38.95 -18.16 -19.90
N SER A 940 -37.87 -18.68 -20.50
CA SER A 940 -37.38 -20.05 -20.22
C SER A 940 -36.44 -20.15 -19.02
N PHE A 941 -36.24 -19.07 -18.27
CA PHE A 941 -35.37 -19.04 -17.08
C PHE A 941 -36.10 -18.42 -15.89
N GLU A 942 -35.84 -18.93 -14.69
CA GLU A 942 -36.31 -18.30 -13.45
C GLU A 942 -35.38 -17.15 -13.04
N ALA A 943 -35.91 -16.14 -12.34
CA ALA A 943 -35.09 -15.11 -11.73
C ALA A 943 -34.52 -15.66 -10.40
N GLY A 944 -33.25 -15.38 -10.11
CA GLY A 944 -32.57 -15.92 -8.94
C GLY A 944 -31.67 -14.88 -8.29
N LYS A 945 -31.51 -14.98 -6.97
CA LYS A 945 -30.64 -14.06 -6.22
C LYS A 945 -29.19 -14.24 -6.65
N THR A 946 -28.47 -13.13 -6.83
CA THR A 946 -27.01 -13.11 -6.85
C THR A 946 -26.51 -12.22 -5.73
N SER A 947 -25.47 -12.67 -5.03
CA SER A 947 -24.68 -11.78 -4.18
C SER A 947 -24.28 -10.57 -5.01
N ALA A 948 -24.48 -9.35 -4.50
CA ALA A 948 -23.78 -8.22 -5.07
C ALA A 948 -22.27 -8.51 -5.01
N PRO A 949 -21.53 -8.35 -6.11
CA PRO A 949 -20.07 -8.36 -6.05
C PRO A 949 -19.67 -7.28 -5.04
N LEU A 950 -18.87 -7.66 -4.04
CA LEU A 950 -18.50 -6.72 -2.99
C LEU A 950 -17.46 -5.74 -3.55
N PRO A 951 -17.76 -4.44 -3.68
CA PRO A 951 -16.74 -3.49 -4.13
C PRO A 951 -15.63 -3.45 -3.06
N GLY A 952 -14.37 -3.49 -3.49
CA GLY A 952 -13.23 -3.58 -2.56
C GLY A 952 -12.91 -4.98 -2.00
N SER A 953 -13.51 -6.08 -2.47
CA SER A 953 -13.22 -7.45 -1.96
C SER A 953 -13.81 -8.58 -2.85
N VAL A 954 -13.63 -9.85 -2.45
CA VAL A 954 -14.19 -11.06 -3.10
C VAL A 954 -13.59 -11.36 -4.50
N GLU A 955 -13.36 -12.61 -4.92
CA GLU A 955 -13.65 -13.91 -4.28
C GLU A 955 -12.39 -14.70 -3.88
#